data_AF-A0A8H4RQJ5-F1
#
_entry.id   AF-A0A8H4RQJ5-F1
#
_cell.length_a   1.000
_cell.length_b   1.000
_cell.length_c   1.000
_cell.angle_alpha   90.00
_cell.angle_beta   90.00
_cell.angle_gamma   90.00
#
_symmetry.space_group_name_H-M   'P 1'
#
loop_
_entity.id
_entity.type
_entity.pdbx_description
1 polymer ?
#
loop_
_entity_poly.entity_id
_entity_poly.type
_entity_poly.pdbx_seq_one_letter_code
_entity_poly.pdbx_strand_id
1 'polypeptide(L)'
;MLTQLTNPFRPVRCGPHYDFRSPLSLPGNKETGSPNFQAPDNGNRSVHVKVGMGQYVDGGGGGVGRARLEPPPGSLICIRKYLKKYERGPNALDFSSIQPVSDLDVEKKLPHPYRPWQAGKYHMTMGIRKMPEEEWLILDNLYKQEQELRRYLIRTNRNGVMQCLPGAERACEEALEYIVDFLVRRYPAHFQLLKDRPGYIHNNITNRKFKVTAPYDQHPLEVIAQLVMEDINLLLPGTEKEEDSQQYYLFSMAPAGWYIEERIGWPLWRIHGPVPMWEEKLRKAMDRFFLGLKVDSPVQRNNYFMQMNETMFQQDPFPDSMPHTIRPEDIRIRHERQTLRRLPRSRAVLFMVRTYLTPLTDLRDEKGNLYAFRSAIRAWPPIMAKYKDADYFEEAAAGGRRLPSGLFDFVNCLKANNLCKGYENPKDWITTPAGRRQRNRNAARPNNADSQYCFPLSESGEFSPPIPRAYSDGLPHYPSPALEYHGFCHKPQYLGTNWNLPFHSAGNSSASEMMPSPVQIAYGEGVLQNNNANMYQNTSTDLITDEGYVSVQRMANFPEVYVPAALPIFPIRGVDSNVRVRMFYHFTDVLSDLLTTSNSNNNPMKTALVPLALADRNVMDALLCLAGLHLSKVQPGPDVELTNETHQLHQTSLQNHPNRVAAFRAGDATPYTHGVPGQDILFATSTLLWLYELCEGSGDDSWRKHLDQAREVLIAGARRAGRLPNHDIADAIVTDVDPFLLEFFTYHETIATVTSPSSSSKPRFQTNTASLHHDPFMNGVQDGLSEFMGRIASLRSQAVATVQPDGNVICSAVSIRKDLMNWTPSINFSRECGLATQFYQRALFVWLFSIAFPDDKADSQMQAIVQQTIAGMMKIRSGDGVMAYLLFPLFVIGTAAIQAEDRAAILSQFQKLREWSSLGNIDLSQQLVEEMWADHDNGLPSWDWVKHLETHGKSLLVT
;
A
#
# COMPACT_ATOMS: atom_id res chain seq x y z
N MET A 1 -65.21 -2.78 17.11
CA MET A 1 -65.48 -4.18 17.48
C MET A 1 -64.16 -4.93 17.42
N LEU A 2 -63.57 -5.50 18.46
CA LEU A 2 -63.80 -5.49 19.91
C LEU A 2 -62.43 -5.86 20.53
N THR A 3 -61.87 -4.91 21.29
CA THR A 3 -61.13 -5.02 22.56
C THR A 3 -59.94 -5.99 22.75
N GLN A 4 -58.72 -5.56 23.11
CA GLN A 4 -58.19 -4.90 24.33
C GLN A 4 -57.87 -5.86 25.50
N LEU A 5 -56.69 -5.61 26.13
CA LEU A 5 -56.26 -5.94 27.51
C LEU A 5 -55.81 -7.41 27.76
N THR A 6 -54.83 -7.78 28.59
CA THR A 6 -53.79 -7.18 29.45
C THR A 6 -52.97 -8.35 30.02
N ASN A 7 -51.69 -8.12 30.32
CA ASN A 7 -50.84 -8.82 31.33
C ASN A 7 -51.54 -8.98 32.72
N PRO A 8 -51.00 -9.59 33.81
CA PRO A 8 -49.62 -10.06 34.11
C PRO A 8 -49.50 -11.34 35.04
N PHE A 9 -48.28 -11.60 35.53
CA PHE A 9 -47.87 -12.27 36.80
C PHE A 9 -47.49 -13.78 36.86
N ARG A 10 -46.21 -14.01 37.20
CA ARG A 10 -45.57 -15.15 37.92
C ARG A 10 -46.13 -15.30 39.37
N PRO A 11 -45.68 -16.22 40.28
CA PRO A 11 -44.68 -17.32 40.21
C PRO A 11 -45.18 -18.65 40.86
N VAL A 12 -44.32 -19.68 41.03
CA VAL A 12 -44.06 -20.40 42.32
C VAL A 12 -43.05 -21.55 42.11
N ARG A 13 -42.07 -21.64 43.02
CA ARG A 13 -41.09 -22.74 43.22
C ARG A 13 -41.67 -23.77 44.21
N CYS A 14 -41.21 -25.04 44.14
CA CYS A 14 -40.67 -25.84 45.26
C CYS A 14 -40.33 -27.28 44.80
N GLY A 15 -39.18 -27.83 45.22
CA GLY A 15 -38.77 -29.25 45.06
C GLY A 15 -39.40 -30.16 46.14
N PRO A 16 -38.75 -31.23 46.66
CA PRO A 16 -37.45 -31.86 46.32
C PRO A 16 -37.39 -33.43 46.42
N HIS A 17 -36.18 -34.02 46.20
CA HIS A 17 -35.55 -35.31 46.66
C HIS A 17 -36.35 -36.66 46.72
N TYR A 18 -35.83 -37.84 46.31
CA TYR A 18 -34.72 -38.63 46.90
C TYR A 18 -34.33 -39.88 46.04
N ASP A 19 -33.15 -40.43 46.35
CA ASP A 19 -32.39 -41.66 45.97
C ASP A 19 -33.09 -42.99 45.56
N PHE A 20 -32.38 -43.88 44.83
CA PHE A 20 -31.87 -45.21 45.33
C PHE A 20 -31.12 -46.08 44.27
N ARG A 21 -29.90 -46.53 44.66
CA ARG A 21 -29.13 -47.80 44.49
C ARG A 21 -29.25 -48.77 43.27
N SER A 22 -28.09 -49.29 42.86
CA SER A 22 -27.75 -50.50 42.03
C SER A 22 -28.13 -51.84 42.72
N PRO A 23 -28.00 -53.10 42.16
CA PRO A 23 -26.82 -53.68 41.42
C PRO A 23 -27.06 -54.90 40.44
N LEU A 24 -25.96 -55.57 40.01
CA LEU A 24 -25.78 -56.98 39.54
C LEU A 24 -25.78 -57.37 38.02
N SER A 25 -25.31 -58.59 37.71
CA SER A 25 -24.24 -58.96 36.75
C SER A 25 -24.46 -60.29 35.95
N LEU A 26 -23.94 -60.39 34.70
CA LEU A 26 -23.51 -61.57 33.83
C LEU A 26 -24.49 -62.79 33.61
N PRO A 27 -24.34 -63.74 32.61
CA PRO A 27 -23.13 -64.29 31.92
C PRO A 27 -23.23 -64.75 30.42
N GLY A 28 -22.16 -65.34 29.81
CA GLY A 28 -22.24 -66.38 28.73
C GLY A 28 -21.18 -66.45 27.58
N ASN A 29 -20.38 -67.54 27.51
CA ASN A 29 -19.30 -67.95 26.55
C ASN A 29 -19.79 -68.50 25.16
N LYS A 30 -19.00 -68.64 24.05
CA LYS A 30 -17.92 -69.65 23.79
C LYS A 30 -17.19 -69.51 22.40
N GLU A 31 -15.85 -69.70 22.42
CA GLU A 31 -14.93 -70.58 21.60
C GLU A 31 -14.86 -70.49 20.03
N THR A 32 -13.73 -70.58 19.29
CA THR A 32 -12.36 -71.16 19.46
C THR A 32 -11.36 -70.66 18.38
N GLY A 33 -10.03 -70.69 18.66
CA GLY A 33 -8.98 -70.92 17.64
C GLY A 33 -7.62 -70.19 17.79
N SER A 34 -6.67 -70.77 18.55
CA SER A 34 -5.21 -70.46 18.56
C SER A 34 -4.39 -71.74 18.28
N PRO A 35 -3.09 -71.67 17.91
CA PRO A 35 -1.99 -71.82 18.89
C PRO A 35 -0.79 -70.85 18.64
N ASN A 36 -0.19 -70.20 19.65
CA ASN A 36 0.94 -70.60 20.54
C ASN A 36 2.32 -70.73 19.80
N PHE A 37 3.52 -70.35 20.29
CA PHE A 37 4.06 -69.65 21.48
C PHE A 37 5.60 -69.51 21.28
N GLN A 38 6.27 -68.75 22.17
CA GLN A 38 7.68 -68.86 22.65
C GLN A 38 8.83 -68.06 21.99
N ALA A 39 9.42 -67.19 22.82
CA ALA A 39 10.83 -66.78 22.82
C ALA A 39 11.72 -67.93 23.38
N PRO A 40 13.05 -67.99 23.13
CA PRO A 40 14.01 -67.20 23.93
C PRO A 40 15.36 -66.85 23.25
N ASP A 41 16.17 -66.09 24.00
CA ASP A 41 17.61 -66.28 24.24
C ASP A 41 18.70 -65.31 23.71
N ASN A 42 19.68 -65.18 24.62
CA ASN A 42 20.87 -64.34 24.70
C ASN A 42 21.84 -64.36 23.49
N GLY A 43 22.48 -63.21 23.21
CA GLY A 43 23.55 -63.13 22.22
C GLY A 43 24.34 -61.81 22.22
N ASN A 44 25.26 -61.72 23.17
CA ASN A 44 26.30 -60.70 23.39
C ASN A 44 27.04 -60.22 22.11
N ARG A 45 27.16 -58.90 21.88
CA ARG A 45 28.45 -58.20 21.58
C ARG A 45 28.30 -56.68 21.42
N SER A 46 29.03 -56.00 22.28
CA SER A 46 29.33 -54.57 22.38
C SER A 46 30.28 -54.07 21.28
N VAL A 47 30.23 -52.77 20.95
CA VAL A 47 31.37 -51.83 21.05
C VAL A 47 30.84 -50.41 21.35
N HIS A 48 31.44 -49.81 22.40
CA HIS A 48 31.28 -48.46 22.97
C HIS A 48 31.71 -47.32 22.00
N VAL A 49 31.34 -46.03 22.17
CA VAL A 49 31.80 -45.06 23.20
C VAL A 49 30.74 -43.94 23.35
N LYS A 50 29.99 -43.85 24.47
CA LYS A 50 30.23 -43.14 25.75
C LYS A 50 30.29 -41.59 25.66
N VAL A 51 29.10 -41.00 25.86
CA VAL A 51 28.86 -39.66 26.40
C VAL A 51 28.98 -39.73 27.94
N GLY A 52 29.47 -38.66 28.57
CA GLY A 52 29.47 -38.53 30.02
C GLY A 52 29.60 -37.08 30.48
N MET A 53 28.47 -36.50 30.89
CA MET A 53 28.38 -35.30 31.73
C MET A 53 28.99 -35.54 33.11
N GLY A 54 29.47 -34.47 33.76
CA GLY A 54 29.75 -34.47 35.21
C GLY A 54 30.25 -33.12 35.71
N GLN A 55 29.42 -32.48 36.54
CA GLN A 55 29.58 -31.18 37.21
C GLN A 55 30.80 -31.08 38.13
N TYR A 56 31.24 -29.86 38.48
CA TYR A 56 31.70 -29.52 39.85
C TYR A 56 31.62 -28.01 40.12
N VAL A 57 31.29 -27.66 41.36
CA VAL A 57 31.18 -26.31 41.93
C VAL A 57 32.25 -26.13 43.04
N ASP A 58 32.76 -24.90 43.12
CA ASP A 58 33.43 -24.14 44.19
C ASP A 58 34.82 -24.46 44.77
N GLY A 59 35.56 -23.36 44.97
CA GLY A 59 36.75 -23.23 45.82
C GLY A 59 37.65 -22.06 45.41
N GLY A 60 37.49 -20.89 46.02
CA GLY A 60 38.29 -19.68 45.76
C GLY A 60 39.61 -19.57 46.53
N GLY A 61 40.44 -18.59 46.14
CA GLY A 61 41.46 -17.98 47.02
C GLY A 61 42.82 -17.63 46.40
N GLY A 62 43.02 -16.35 46.04
CA GLY A 62 44.25 -15.57 46.32
C GLY A 62 45.46 -15.64 45.39
N GLY A 63 45.95 -14.47 44.94
CA GLY A 63 47.35 -14.28 44.53
C GLY A 63 47.61 -13.26 43.41
N VAL A 64 48.00 -12.04 43.79
CA VAL A 64 48.45 -10.95 42.92
C VAL A 64 49.91 -11.17 42.49
N GLY A 65 50.25 -10.92 41.21
CA GLY A 65 51.64 -10.82 40.75
C GLY A 65 51.78 -10.24 39.32
N ARG A 66 52.20 -8.98 39.22
CA ARG A 66 52.54 -8.29 37.97
C ARG A 66 53.78 -8.91 37.30
N ALA A 67 53.74 -9.15 35.99
CA ALA A 67 54.92 -9.10 35.12
C ALA A 67 54.57 -8.47 33.77
N ARG A 68 55.44 -7.53 33.38
CA ARG A 68 55.39 -6.61 32.26
C ARG A 68 55.82 -7.35 30.96
N LEU A 69 55.07 -7.21 29.88
CA LEU A 69 55.53 -7.56 28.52
C LEU A 69 55.25 -6.37 27.59
N GLU A 70 56.33 -5.75 27.12
CA GLU A 70 56.30 -4.73 26.08
C GLU A 70 55.96 -5.34 24.71
N PRO A 71 55.38 -4.56 23.78
CA PRO A 71 54.90 -5.08 22.49
C PRO A 71 56.04 -5.20 21.47
N PRO A 72 56.12 -6.27 20.66
CA PRO A 72 57.07 -6.32 19.57
C PRO A 72 56.56 -5.51 18.35
N PRO A 73 57.47 -4.88 17.60
CA PRO A 73 57.16 -3.99 16.49
C PRO A 73 56.84 -4.76 15.21
N GLY A 74 55.78 -4.38 14.50
CA GLY A 74 55.41 -5.02 13.23
C GLY A 74 54.01 -4.70 12.71
N SER A 75 53.51 -3.50 12.98
CA SER A 75 52.21 -2.99 12.53
C SER A 75 52.25 -2.48 11.09
N LEU A 76 52.27 -3.40 10.11
CA LEU A 76 51.97 -3.09 8.69
C LEU A 76 51.62 -4.31 7.81
N ILE A 77 51.63 -5.53 8.37
CA ILE A 77 51.47 -6.78 7.58
C ILE A 77 50.07 -7.42 7.70
N CYS A 78 49.23 -7.06 8.68
CA CYS A 78 47.99 -7.80 8.93
C CYS A 78 46.72 -7.31 8.21
N ILE A 79 46.69 -6.14 7.56
CA ILE A 79 45.52 -5.75 6.73
C ILE A 79 45.64 -6.33 5.30
N ARG A 80 46.87 -6.42 4.75
CA ARG A 80 47.11 -7.07 3.45
C ARG A 80 46.83 -8.57 3.46
N LYS A 81 46.94 -9.25 4.61
CA LYS A 81 46.69 -10.71 4.72
C LYS A 81 45.21 -11.08 4.86
N TYR A 82 44.39 -10.21 5.43
CA TYR A 82 42.95 -10.43 5.52
C TYR A 82 42.26 -10.14 4.17
N LEU A 83 42.76 -9.17 3.40
CA LEU A 83 42.30 -8.89 2.03
C LEU A 83 42.83 -9.91 1.00
N LYS A 84 44.03 -10.49 1.18
CA LYS A 84 44.59 -11.50 0.26
C LYS A 84 43.96 -12.89 0.33
N LYS A 85 43.18 -13.24 1.36
CA LYS A 85 42.61 -14.61 1.45
C LYS A 85 41.36 -14.80 0.55
N TYR A 86 40.82 -13.71 -0.01
CA TYR A 86 39.71 -13.73 -0.98
C TYR A 86 40.03 -13.07 -2.33
N GLU A 87 41.17 -12.39 -2.47
CA GLU A 87 41.66 -11.91 -3.77
C GLU A 87 42.56 -12.94 -4.43
N ARG A 88 41.98 -13.66 -5.43
CA ARG A 88 42.57 -13.96 -6.75
C ARG A 88 41.83 -15.14 -7.40
N GLY A 89 40.52 -14.98 -7.55
CA GLY A 89 39.93 -15.42 -8.82
C GLY A 89 40.36 -14.42 -9.90
N PRO A 90 40.59 -14.84 -11.16
CA PRO A 90 41.12 -13.98 -12.23
C PRO A 90 40.28 -12.75 -12.63
N ASN A 91 39.21 -12.39 -11.91
CA ASN A 91 38.20 -11.40 -12.31
C ASN A 91 37.75 -10.42 -11.19
N ALA A 92 38.55 -10.14 -10.15
CA ALA A 92 38.17 -9.13 -9.15
C ALA A 92 38.18 -7.69 -9.73
N LEU A 93 37.31 -6.80 -9.24
CA LEU A 93 37.38 -5.38 -9.60
C LEU A 93 38.59 -4.75 -8.91
N ASP A 94 39.39 -4.01 -9.64
CA ASP A 94 40.60 -3.36 -9.12
C ASP A 94 40.52 -1.84 -9.32
N PHE A 95 40.35 -1.12 -8.21
CA PHE A 95 40.34 0.34 -8.18
C PHE A 95 41.69 0.95 -7.81
N SER A 96 42.77 0.15 -7.75
CA SER A 96 44.10 0.62 -7.35
C SER A 96 44.72 1.66 -8.29
N SER A 97 44.28 1.69 -9.55
CA SER A 97 44.76 2.62 -10.58
C SER A 97 43.96 3.94 -10.66
N ILE A 98 42.83 4.05 -9.94
CA ILE A 98 41.99 5.25 -9.94
C ILE A 98 42.73 6.41 -9.28
N GLN A 99 42.73 7.57 -9.94
CA GLN A 99 43.33 8.77 -9.37
C GLN A 99 42.48 9.34 -8.22
N PRO A 100 43.06 9.62 -7.04
CA PRO A 100 42.33 10.29 -5.96
C PRO A 100 41.97 11.74 -6.28
N VAL A 101 40.84 12.22 -5.75
CA VAL A 101 40.52 13.66 -5.66
C VAL A 101 40.65 14.09 -4.20
N SER A 102 41.74 14.79 -3.88
CA SER A 102 42.03 15.27 -2.52
C SER A 102 41.37 16.62 -2.21
N ASP A 103 41.15 17.44 -3.23
CA ASP A 103 40.90 18.88 -3.15
C ASP A 103 39.52 19.27 -3.71
N LEU A 104 38.63 18.27 -3.84
CA LEU A 104 37.24 18.51 -4.22
C LEU A 104 36.50 19.25 -3.09
N ASP A 105 36.05 20.47 -3.37
CA ASP A 105 35.02 21.12 -2.57
C ASP A 105 33.64 20.68 -3.08
N VAL A 106 33.03 19.70 -2.40
CA VAL A 106 31.71 19.17 -2.78
C VAL A 106 30.65 20.26 -2.78
N GLU A 107 30.69 21.23 -1.86
CA GLU A 107 29.68 22.28 -1.75
C GLU A 107 29.71 23.26 -2.94
N LYS A 108 30.86 23.38 -3.62
CA LYS A 108 31.01 24.25 -4.80
C LYS A 108 30.88 23.51 -6.13
N LYS A 109 30.96 22.18 -6.14
CA LYS A 109 30.89 21.41 -7.38
C LYS A 109 29.45 21.33 -7.88
N LEU A 110 29.16 22.08 -8.95
CA LEU A 110 27.85 22.04 -9.60
C LEU A 110 27.55 20.66 -10.21
N PRO A 111 26.27 20.26 -10.31
CA PRO A 111 25.86 19.05 -10.99
C PRO A 111 26.31 19.07 -12.47
N HIS A 112 26.70 17.92 -13.00
CA HIS A 112 27.14 17.84 -14.38
C HIS A 112 25.96 18.13 -15.33
N PRO A 113 26.06 19.11 -16.26
CA PRO A 113 24.96 19.52 -17.12
C PRO A 113 24.77 18.55 -18.29
N TYR A 114 24.27 17.35 -18.03
CA TYR A 114 23.99 16.38 -19.10
C TYR A 114 22.94 16.93 -20.09
N ARG A 115 23.19 16.77 -21.39
CA ARG A 115 22.30 17.18 -22.51
C ARG A 115 22.15 16.02 -23.52
N PRO A 116 21.47 14.91 -23.14
CA PRO A 116 21.48 13.68 -23.94
C PRO A 116 20.59 13.69 -25.19
N TRP A 117 19.77 14.73 -25.39
CA TRP A 117 18.88 14.85 -26.53
C TRP A 117 19.62 15.23 -27.81
N GLN A 118 19.13 14.72 -28.95
CA GLN A 118 19.70 14.96 -30.27
C GLN A 118 18.62 15.44 -31.24
N ALA A 119 18.94 16.46 -32.04
CA ALA A 119 18.06 16.94 -33.09
C ALA A 119 17.92 15.92 -34.23
N GLY A 120 16.73 15.86 -34.83
CA GLY A 120 16.45 14.99 -35.97
C GLY A 120 15.49 13.84 -35.66
N LYS A 121 15.52 12.80 -36.50
CA LYS A 121 14.58 11.67 -36.41
C LYS A 121 14.78 10.87 -35.13
N TYR A 122 13.68 10.49 -34.49
CA TYR A 122 13.70 9.62 -33.32
C TYR A 122 14.16 8.20 -33.69
N HIS A 123 15.15 7.71 -32.96
CA HIS A 123 15.62 6.33 -33.05
C HIS A 123 15.64 5.73 -31.65
N MET A 124 14.87 4.67 -31.44
CA MET A 124 14.88 3.91 -30.19
C MET A 124 16.14 3.04 -30.15
N THR A 125 17.09 3.37 -29.29
CA THR A 125 18.34 2.63 -29.11
C THR A 125 18.65 2.48 -27.62
N MET A 126 19.51 1.53 -27.25
CA MET A 126 19.92 1.36 -25.84
C MET A 126 20.78 2.51 -25.31
N GLY A 127 21.40 3.32 -26.19
CA GLY A 127 22.18 4.52 -25.80
C GLY A 127 23.41 4.24 -24.93
N ILE A 128 23.89 2.99 -24.91
CA ILE A 128 24.97 2.52 -24.03
C ILE A 128 26.33 2.98 -24.55
N ARG A 129 27.19 3.42 -23.63
CA ARG A 129 28.60 3.79 -23.88
C ARG A 129 29.48 3.26 -22.76
N LYS A 130 30.75 2.99 -23.05
CA LYS A 130 31.73 2.57 -22.03
C LYS A 130 31.86 3.66 -20.98
N MET A 131 31.90 3.27 -19.71
CA MET A 131 32.11 4.19 -18.59
C MET A 131 33.56 4.10 -18.12
N PRO A 132 34.32 5.21 -18.07
CA PRO A 132 35.60 5.24 -17.38
C PRO A 132 35.42 4.91 -15.90
N GLU A 133 36.37 4.15 -15.33
CA GLU A 133 36.30 3.71 -13.93
C GLU A 133 36.17 4.89 -12.97
N GLU A 134 36.92 5.97 -13.18
CA GLU A 134 36.94 7.18 -12.34
C GLU A 134 35.62 7.97 -12.34
N GLU A 135 34.76 7.74 -13.32
CA GLU A 135 33.45 8.37 -13.45
C GLU A 135 32.33 7.55 -12.79
N TRP A 136 32.63 6.43 -12.12
CA TRP A 136 31.57 5.55 -11.61
C TRP A 136 30.61 6.27 -10.65
N LEU A 137 31.12 6.78 -9.51
CA LEU A 137 30.32 7.53 -8.53
C LEU A 137 30.78 8.98 -8.48
N ILE A 138 29.86 9.91 -8.74
CA ILE A 138 30.16 11.34 -8.89
C ILE A 138 29.48 12.12 -7.77
N LEU A 139 30.25 12.90 -7.01
CA LEU A 139 29.74 13.81 -6.00
C LEU A 139 29.53 15.22 -6.57
N ASP A 140 28.50 15.90 -6.10
CA ASP A 140 28.19 17.31 -6.39
C ASP A 140 27.55 17.99 -5.16
N ASN A 141 27.28 19.28 -5.28
CA ASN A 141 26.80 20.12 -4.18
C ASN A 141 25.41 19.78 -3.65
N LEU A 142 24.67 18.90 -4.32
CA LEU A 142 23.37 18.41 -3.84
C LEU A 142 23.51 17.27 -2.82
N TYR A 143 24.73 16.75 -2.61
CA TYR A 143 24.98 15.59 -1.75
C TYR A 143 24.30 15.68 -0.37
N LYS A 144 24.49 16.79 0.36
CA LYS A 144 23.93 16.91 1.72
C LYS A 144 22.40 16.88 1.71
N GLN A 145 21.77 17.68 0.85
CA GLN A 145 20.33 17.79 0.72
C GLN A 145 19.70 16.45 0.30
N GLU A 146 20.27 15.78 -0.70
CA GLU A 146 19.77 14.49 -1.16
C GLU A 146 19.94 13.40 -0.09
N GLN A 147 21.04 13.42 0.67
CA GLN A 147 21.23 12.48 1.77
C GLN A 147 20.27 12.72 2.94
N GLU A 148 19.86 13.96 3.19
CA GLU A 148 18.80 14.28 4.15
C GLU A 148 17.46 13.70 3.70
N LEU A 149 17.11 13.88 2.43
CA LEU A 149 15.91 13.29 1.85
C LEU A 149 15.94 11.75 1.91
N ARG A 150 17.08 11.11 1.57
CA ARG A 150 17.27 9.65 1.70
C ARG A 150 16.94 9.18 3.11
N ARG A 151 17.52 9.82 4.13
CA ARG A 151 17.29 9.46 5.54
C ARG A 151 15.85 9.69 5.97
N TYR A 152 15.23 10.78 5.51
CA TYR A 152 13.81 11.03 5.76
C TYR A 152 12.96 9.88 5.21
N LEU A 153 13.14 9.53 3.94
CA LEU A 153 12.38 8.46 3.28
C LEU A 153 12.63 7.08 3.87
N ILE A 154 13.88 6.75 4.22
CA ILE A 154 14.21 5.49 4.91
C ILE A 154 13.48 5.39 6.26
N ARG A 155 13.23 6.51 6.95
CA ARG A 155 12.52 6.55 8.23
C ARG A 155 11.01 6.54 8.07
N THR A 156 10.46 7.23 7.07
CA THR A 156 9.01 7.45 6.94
C THR A 156 8.34 6.53 5.91
N ASN A 157 9.07 6.00 4.94
CA ASN A 157 8.57 5.13 3.87
C ASN A 157 9.61 4.05 3.51
N ARG A 158 10.08 3.30 4.51
CA ARG A 158 11.17 2.33 4.31
C ARG A 158 10.84 1.29 3.23
N ASN A 159 9.66 0.70 3.30
CA ASN A 159 9.24 -0.38 2.40
C ASN A 159 9.06 0.09 0.95
N GLY A 160 8.74 1.38 0.74
CA GLY A 160 8.61 1.97 -0.59
C GLY A 160 9.90 2.47 -1.22
N VAL A 161 10.99 2.57 -0.46
CA VAL A 161 12.31 2.97 -0.99
C VAL A 161 13.36 1.87 -0.95
N MET A 162 13.14 0.82 -0.14
CA MET A 162 14.10 -0.24 0.08
C MET A 162 13.44 -1.60 0.18
N GLN A 163 13.79 -2.51 -0.73
CA GLN A 163 13.43 -3.92 -0.64
C GLN A 163 14.61 -4.83 -0.98
N CYS A 164 14.70 -5.96 -0.29
CA CYS A 164 15.68 -7.01 -0.55
C CYS A 164 14.98 -8.36 -0.38
N LEU A 165 14.79 -9.08 -1.49
CA LEU A 165 14.26 -10.45 -1.43
C LEU A 165 15.33 -11.41 -0.85
N PRO A 166 14.92 -12.58 -0.34
CA PRO A 166 15.86 -13.61 0.09
C PRO A 166 16.83 -14.01 -1.04
N GLY A 167 18.09 -14.30 -0.68
CA GLY A 167 19.13 -14.76 -1.61
C GLY A 167 20.03 -13.67 -2.21
N ALA A 168 19.70 -12.38 -2.05
CA ALA A 168 20.54 -11.26 -2.50
C ALA A 168 21.53 -10.74 -1.48
N GLU A 169 21.57 -11.29 -0.27
CA GLU A 169 22.37 -10.76 0.84
C GLU A 169 23.85 -10.64 0.44
N ARG A 170 24.39 -11.69 -0.20
CA ARG A 170 25.77 -11.70 -0.71
C ARG A 170 26.05 -10.65 -1.78
N ALA A 171 25.08 -10.36 -2.64
CA ALA A 171 25.21 -9.33 -3.67
C ALA A 171 25.21 -7.92 -3.03
N CYS A 172 24.40 -7.72 -1.98
CA CYS A 172 24.35 -6.48 -1.22
C CYS A 172 25.67 -6.22 -0.47
N GLU A 173 26.21 -7.25 0.19
CA GLU A 173 27.51 -7.19 0.86
C GLU A 173 28.64 -6.89 -0.13
N GLU A 174 28.63 -7.55 -1.29
CA GLU A 174 29.62 -7.32 -2.34
C GLU A 174 29.53 -5.91 -2.95
N ALA A 175 28.32 -5.41 -3.18
CA ALA A 175 28.14 -4.04 -3.65
C ALA A 175 28.70 -3.02 -2.64
N LEU A 176 28.45 -3.24 -1.34
CA LEU A 176 28.97 -2.38 -0.28
C LEU A 176 30.51 -2.38 -0.26
N GLU A 177 31.13 -3.54 -0.36
CA GLU A 177 32.58 -3.70 -0.39
C GLU A 177 33.23 -2.85 -1.50
N TYR A 178 32.76 -3.00 -2.74
CA TYR A 178 33.34 -2.30 -3.89
C TYR A 178 33.02 -0.80 -3.90
N ILE A 179 31.85 -0.39 -3.42
CA ILE A 179 31.50 1.03 -3.31
C ILE A 179 32.37 1.70 -2.25
N VAL A 180 32.58 1.06 -1.10
CA VAL A 180 33.47 1.58 -0.04
C VAL A 180 34.91 1.69 -0.55
N ASP A 181 35.43 0.67 -1.23
CA ASP A 181 36.79 0.71 -1.80
C ASP A 181 36.94 1.84 -2.83
N PHE A 182 35.95 2.01 -3.71
CA PHE A 182 35.93 3.13 -4.66
C PHE A 182 35.92 4.48 -3.97
N LEU A 183 35.01 4.71 -3.01
CA LEU A 183 34.85 6.01 -2.35
C LEU A 183 36.10 6.41 -1.57
N VAL A 184 36.73 5.48 -0.85
CA VAL A 184 37.93 5.75 -0.04
C VAL A 184 39.14 6.04 -0.94
N ARG A 185 39.24 5.42 -2.12
CA ARG A 185 40.34 5.68 -3.07
C ARG A 185 40.12 6.95 -3.89
N ARG A 186 38.91 7.13 -4.40
CA ARG A 186 38.56 8.26 -5.28
C ARG A 186 38.37 9.56 -4.50
N TYR A 187 37.82 9.51 -3.28
CA TYR A 187 37.51 10.68 -2.46
C TYR A 187 38.04 10.55 -1.03
N PRO A 188 39.37 10.37 -0.83
CA PRO A 188 39.97 10.06 0.47
C PRO A 188 39.81 11.17 1.52
N ALA A 189 39.63 12.42 1.10
CA ALA A 189 39.34 13.53 2.02
C ALA A 189 37.92 13.44 2.61
N HIS A 190 37.01 12.77 1.91
CA HIS A 190 35.57 12.77 2.21
C HIS A 190 35.12 11.44 2.84
N PHE A 191 35.77 10.33 2.47
CA PHE A 191 35.44 9.00 2.96
C PHE A 191 36.70 8.31 3.47
N GLN A 192 36.68 7.91 4.74
CA GLN A 192 37.83 7.31 5.40
C GLN A 192 37.43 6.10 6.21
N LEU A 193 38.19 5.01 6.11
CA LEU A 193 38.06 3.90 7.06
C LEU A 193 38.68 4.31 8.40
N LEU A 194 37.96 4.09 9.49
CA LEU A 194 38.38 4.46 10.82
C LEU A 194 39.46 3.51 11.35
N LYS A 195 40.62 4.07 11.72
CA LYS A 195 41.75 3.31 12.28
C LYS A 195 41.49 2.86 13.72
N ASP A 196 40.82 3.71 14.49
CA ASP A 196 40.42 3.52 15.89
C ASP A 196 39.23 2.57 16.04
N ARG A 197 38.41 2.42 14.98
CA ARG A 197 37.25 1.54 14.95
C ARG A 197 37.21 0.73 13.65
N PRO A 198 37.94 -0.39 13.56
CA PRO A 198 38.00 -1.23 12.37
C PRO A 198 36.60 -1.64 11.88
N GLY A 199 36.42 -1.70 10.57
CA GLY A 199 35.14 -2.06 9.96
C GLY A 199 34.12 -0.92 9.88
N TYR A 200 34.51 0.31 10.19
CA TYR A 200 33.68 1.50 10.00
C TYR A 200 34.25 2.44 8.95
N ILE A 201 33.37 3.02 8.15
CA ILE A 201 33.65 4.16 7.27
C ILE A 201 33.10 5.44 7.91
N HIS A 202 33.85 6.53 7.81
CA HIS A 202 33.42 7.87 8.17
C HIS A 202 33.22 8.68 6.89
N ASN A 203 31.99 9.14 6.70
CA ASN A 203 31.61 10.13 5.71
C ASN A 203 31.78 11.53 6.33
N ASN A 204 32.85 12.23 5.96
CA ASN A 204 33.17 13.57 6.45
C ASN A 204 32.19 14.64 5.93
N ILE A 205 31.51 14.41 4.82
CA ILE A 205 30.55 15.37 4.23
C ILE A 205 29.34 15.52 5.16
N THR A 206 28.82 14.39 5.66
CA THR A 206 27.65 14.35 6.56
C THR A 206 28.02 14.16 8.02
N ASN A 207 29.31 14.02 8.30
CA ASN A 207 29.88 13.67 9.61
C ASN A 207 29.24 12.42 10.25
N ARG A 208 28.97 11.38 9.44
CA ARG A 208 28.35 10.13 9.88
C ARG A 208 29.27 8.93 9.72
N LYS A 209 29.13 7.96 10.61
CA LYS A 209 29.93 6.74 10.65
C LYS A 209 29.03 5.54 10.41
N PHE A 210 29.44 4.64 9.53
CA PHE A 210 28.68 3.44 9.18
C PHE A 210 29.55 2.20 9.31
N LYS A 211 28.97 1.12 9.83
CA LYS A 211 29.64 -0.17 9.89
C LYS A 211 29.54 -0.84 8.52
N VAL A 212 30.69 -1.17 7.94
CA VAL A 212 30.82 -1.71 6.57
C VAL A 212 31.34 -3.14 6.54
N THR A 213 31.48 -3.77 7.71
CA THR A 213 31.83 -5.19 7.85
C THR A 213 30.88 -5.89 8.81
N ALA A 214 30.57 -7.17 8.54
CA ALA A 214 29.72 -7.97 9.40
C ALA A 214 30.27 -8.11 10.85
N PRO A 215 29.40 -8.24 11.86
CA PRO A 215 27.94 -8.08 11.80
C PRO A 215 27.56 -6.61 11.58
N TYR A 216 26.64 -6.31 10.66
CA TYR A 216 26.31 -4.92 10.32
C TYR A 216 25.37 -4.26 11.34
N ASP A 217 25.50 -2.95 11.53
CA ASP A 217 24.57 -2.16 12.38
C ASP A 217 23.30 -1.77 11.61
N GLN A 218 23.40 -1.67 10.27
CA GLN A 218 22.32 -1.36 9.32
C GLN A 218 22.47 -2.27 8.11
N HIS A 219 21.39 -2.51 7.36
CA HIS A 219 21.45 -3.36 6.16
C HIS A 219 22.46 -2.80 5.14
N PRO A 220 23.27 -3.63 4.44
CA PRO A 220 24.30 -3.13 3.50
C PRO A 220 23.77 -2.14 2.45
N LEU A 221 22.62 -2.40 1.83
CA LEU A 221 21.99 -1.45 0.89
C LEU A 221 21.65 -0.10 1.51
N GLU A 222 21.22 -0.07 2.78
CA GLU A 222 20.92 1.18 3.49
C GLU A 222 22.18 1.98 3.77
N VAL A 223 23.29 1.31 4.06
CA VAL A 223 24.60 1.94 4.20
C VAL A 223 25.06 2.51 2.86
N ILE A 224 24.97 1.74 1.77
CA ILE A 224 25.33 2.21 0.42
C ILE A 224 24.51 3.46 0.06
N ALA A 225 23.19 3.41 0.25
CA ALA A 225 22.30 4.52 -0.05
C ALA A 225 22.70 5.82 0.67
N GLN A 226 23.23 5.71 1.90
CA GLN A 226 23.69 6.86 2.68
C GLN A 226 25.12 7.32 2.36
N LEU A 227 25.82 6.61 1.46
CA LEU A 227 27.16 6.94 1.00
C LEU A 227 27.17 7.50 -0.42
N VAL A 228 26.26 7.05 -1.30
CA VAL A 228 26.23 7.41 -2.73
C VAL A 228 25.01 8.27 -3.07
N MET A 229 25.06 8.97 -4.22
CA MET A 229 23.95 9.87 -4.65
C MET A 229 22.94 9.15 -5.55
N GLU A 230 23.28 7.97 -6.03
CA GLU A 230 22.51 7.16 -6.94
C GLU A 230 21.45 6.30 -6.23
N ASP A 231 20.38 5.99 -6.96
CA ASP A 231 19.52 4.84 -6.66
C ASP A 231 20.21 3.54 -7.07
N ILE A 232 19.89 2.44 -6.40
CA ILE A 232 20.69 1.22 -6.41
C ILE A 232 19.80 0.03 -6.75
N ASN A 233 19.97 -0.56 -7.91
CA ASN A 233 19.27 -1.77 -8.32
C ASN A 233 20.29 -2.91 -8.50
N LEU A 234 20.00 -4.07 -7.93
CA LEU A 234 20.83 -5.27 -8.04
C LEU A 234 20.07 -6.33 -8.85
N LEU A 235 20.58 -6.68 -10.02
CA LEU A 235 19.95 -7.63 -10.93
C LEU A 235 20.73 -8.95 -10.87
N LEU A 236 20.12 -10.01 -10.33
CA LEU A 236 20.75 -11.32 -10.23
C LEU A 236 20.37 -12.20 -11.43
N PRO A 237 21.29 -13.08 -11.88
CA PRO A 237 20.94 -14.11 -12.84
C PRO A 237 19.94 -15.11 -12.22
N GLY A 238 18.92 -15.53 -12.97
CA GLY A 238 17.96 -16.53 -12.50
C GLY A 238 18.56 -17.94 -12.48
N THR A 239 17.93 -18.83 -11.73
CA THR A 239 18.44 -20.17 -11.40
C THR A 239 17.81 -21.31 -12.20
N GLU A 240 16.80 -21.06 -13.04
CA GLU A 240 16.03 -22.12 -13.72
C GLU A 240 16.10 -22.06 -15.25
N LYS A 241 16.00 -23.26 -15.86
CA LYS A 241 16.02 -23.51 -17.30
C LYS A 241 14.70 -23.16 -18.03
N GLU A 242 13.73 -22.54 -17.36
CA GLU A 242 12.58 -21.95 -18.03
C GLU A 242 13.00 -20.62 -18.67
N GLU A 243 12.57 -20.39 -19.91
CA GLU A 243 13.14 -19.46 -20.89
C GLU A 243 13.19 -17.96 -20.50
N ASP A 244 12.79 -17.55 -19.30
CA ASP A 244 12.75 -16.14 -18.88
C ASP A 244 13.08 -15.88 -17.40
N SER A 245 13.78 -16.79 -16.70
CA SER A 245 14.13 -16.57 -15.28
C SER A 245 15.35 -15.64 -15.09
N GLN A 246 15.10 -14.42 -14.64
CA GLN A 246 16.07 -13.54 -14.00
C GLN A 246 15.41 -13.05 -12.70
N GLN A 247 16.15 -12.85 -11.60
CA GLN A 247 15.59 -12.39 -10.31
C GLN A 247 16.17 -11.00 -9.97
N TYR A 248 15.32 -10.09 -9.47
CA TYR A 248 15.63 -8.65 -9.42
C TYR A 248 15.40 -8.08 -8.04
N TYR A 249 16.30 -7.18 -7.64
CA TYR A 249 16.31 -6.55 -6.33
C TYR A 249 16.47 -5.03 -6.53
N LEU A 250 15.64 -4.24 -5.85
CA LEU A 250 15.53 -2.80 -6.09
C LEU A 250 15.61 -2.00 -4.79
N PHE A 251 16.49 -1.02 -4.77
CA PHE A 251 16.49 0.11 -3.85
C PHE A 251 16.37 1.39 -4.69
N SER A 252 15.27 2.13 -4.58
CA SER A 252 14.99 3.30 -5.42
C SER A 252 14.49 4.46 -4.56
N MET A 253 15.27 5.54 -4.48
CA MET A 253 14.91 6.75 -3.75
C MET A 253 14.42 7.87 -4.68
N ALA A 254 14.48 7.68 -5.99
CA ALA A 254 13.91 8.55 -6.99
C ALA A 254 13.34 7.71 -8.14
N PRO A 255 12.32 6.84 -7.90
CA PRO A 255 11.57 6.28 -9.02
C PRO A 255 10.87 7.42 -9.78
N ALA A 256 10.48 7.13 -11.02
CA ALA A 256 9.81 8.07 -11.91
C ALA A 256 8.47 7.48 -12.34
N GLY A 257 7.44 7.69 -11.54
CA GLY A 257 6.07 7.25 -11.83
C GLY A 257 5.85 5.74 -11.67
N TRP A 258 6.50 5.11 -10.69
CA TRP A 258 6.26 3.71 -10.33
C TRP A 258 6.69 3.39 -8.89
N TYR A 259 6.14 2.29 -8.35
CA TYR A 259 6.41 1.81 -6.99
C TYR A 259 7.31 0.57 -7.01
N ILE A 260 8.21 0.46 -6.03
CA ILE A 260 9.14 -0.68 -5.95
C ILE A 260 8.39 -1.97 -5.64
N GLU A 261 7.42 -1.88 -4.74
CA GLU A 261 6.52 -2.94 -4.28
C GLU A 261 5.87 -3.69 -5.45
N GLU A 262 5.52 -2.97 -6.51
CA GLU A 262 4.84 -3.53 -7.68
C GLU A 262 5.78 -4.30 -8.60
N ARG A 263 7.09 -3.99 -8.58
CA ARG A 263 8.06 -4.43 -9.60
C ARG A 263 9.21 -5.26 -9.04
N ILE A 264 9.34 -5.36 -7.72
CA ILE A 264 10.35 -6.18 -7.07
C ILE A 264 10.22 -7.64 -7.54
N GLY A 265 11.35 -8.29 -7.83
CA GLY A 265 11.38 -9.67 -8.33
C GLY A 265 10.99 -9.85 -9.80
N TRP A 266 10.46 -8.84 -10.50
CA TRP A 266 10.02 -8.99 -11.90
C TRP A 266 11.16 -9.06 -12.91
N PRO A 267 11.03 -9.87 -13.99
CA PRO A 267 11.92 -9.81 -15.13
C PRO A 267 12.05 -8.43 -15.77
N LEU A 268 13.24 -8.13 -16.32
CA LEU A 268 13.60 -6.86 -16.95
C LEU A 268 12.59 -6.53 -18.03
N TRP A 269 12.18 -7.52 -18.81
CA TRP A 269 11.15 -7.35 -19.82
C TRP A 269 9.80 -6.95 -19.24
N ARG A 270 9.42 -7.50 -18.09
CA ARG A 270 8.16 -7.20 -17.41
C ARG A 270 8.19 -5.80 -16.76
N ILE A 271 9.31 -5.42 -16.15
CA ILE A 271 9.54 -4.05 -15.64
C ILE A 271 9.42 -3.01 -16.77
N HIS A 272 9.82 -3.37 -17.99
CA HIS A 272 9.75 -2.50 -19.16
C HIS A 272 8.45 -2.63 -19.98
N GLY A 273 7.50 -3.48 -19.57
CA GLY A 273 6.22 -3.65 -20.27
C GLY A 273 5.47 -2.35 -20.59
N PRO A 274 5.42 -1.35 -19.68
CA PRO A 274 4.78 -0.06 -19.96
C PRO A 274 5.49 0.82 -21.00
N VAL A 275 6.74 0.51 -21.37
CA VAL A 275 7.54 1.36 -22.27
C VAL A 275 7.12 1.08 -23.73
N PRO A 276 6.55 2.07 -24.45
CA PRO A 276 6.03 1.82 -25.79
C PRO A 276 7.10 1.34 -26.77
N MET A 277 6.76 0.36 -27.60
CA MET A 277 7.65 -0.27 -28.59
C MET A 277 8.88 -1.00 -28.00
N TRP A 278 9.00 -1.12 -26.67
CA TRP A 278 10.20 -1.72 -26.06
C TRP A 278 10.34 -3.20 -26.39
N GLU A 279 9.24 -3.96 -26.31
CA GLU A 279 9.25 -5.40 -26.56
C GLU A 279 9.70 -5.72 -27.99
N GLU A 280 9.10 -5.05 -28.97
CA GLU A 280 9.38 -5.25 -30.39
C GLU A 280 10.80 -4.83 -30.78
N LYS A 281 11.30 -3.72 -30.21
CA LYS A 281 12.54 -3.07 -30.69
C LYS A 281 13.77 -3.31 -29.84
N LEU A 282 13.62 -3.53 -28.53
CA LEU A 282 14.75 -3.56 -27.58
C LEU A 282 14.91 -4.85 -26.80
N ARG A 283 13.84 -5.62 -26.51
CA ARG A 283 13.89 -6.83 -25.65
C ARG A 283 15.07 -7.75 -25.95
N LYS A 284 15.09 -8.33 -27.17
CA LYS A 284 16.15 -9.28 -27.60
C LYS A 284 17.57 -8.70 -27.56
N ALA A 285 17.73 -7.40 -27.81
CA ALA A 285 19.03 -6.75 -27.75
C ALA A 285 19.48 -6.54 -26.29
N MET A 286 18.54 -6.17 -25.42
CA MET A 286 18.78 -5.92 -24.01
C MET A 286 19.11 -7.21 -23.25
N ASP A 287 18.35 -8.29 -23.47
CA ASP A 287 18.61 -9.58 -22.81
C ASP A 287 20.01 -10.11 -23.13
N ARG A 288 20.40 -10.07 -24.42
CA ARG A 288 21.75 -10.44 -24.86
C ARG A 288 22.82 -9.54 -24.25
N PHE A 289 22.55 -8.23 -24.14
CA PHE A 289 23.49 -7.29 -23.55
C PHE A 289 23.74 -7.58 -22.07
N PHE A 290 22.66 -7.74 -21.28
CA PHE A 290 22.78 -8.01 -19.85
C PHE A 290 23.48 -9.36 -19.62
N LEU A 291 23.10 -10.43 -20.32
CA LEU A 291 23.79 -11.73 -20.21
C LEU A 291 25.28 -11.64 -20.59
N GLY A 292 25.64 -10.82 -21.58
CA GLY A 292 27.01 -10.63 -22.06
C GLY A 292 27.86 -9.61 -21.28
N LEU A 293 27.30 -8.88 -20.32
CA LEU A 293 28.01 -7.82 -19.59
C LEU A 293 29.17 -8.39 -18.74
N LYS A 294 30.40 -7.97 -19.06
CA LYS A 294 31.64 -8.36 -18.38
C LYS A 294 31.93 -7.47 -17.16
N VAL A 295 32.71 -8.01 -16.21
CA VAL A 295 33.11 -7.33 -14.96
C VAL A 295 33.96 -6.09 -15.22
N ASP A 296 34.89 -6.16 -16.17
CA ASP A 296 35.89 -5.15 -16.52
C ASP A 296 35.40 -4.11 -17.55
N SER A 297 34.12 -4.17 -17.93
CA SER A 297 33.54 -3.30 -18.95
C SER A 297 32.25 -2.64 -18.45
N PRO A 298 32.33 -1.79 -17.41
CA PRO A 298 31.17 -1.05 -16.96
C PRO A 298 30.71 -0.07 -18.04
N VAL A 299 29.41 0.19 -18.06
CA VAL A 299 28.79 1.06 -19.06
C VAL A 299 27.92 2.12 -18.40
N GLN A 300 27.64 3.17 -19.15
CA GLN A 300 26.67 4.19 -18.79
C GLN A 300 25.75 4.52 -19.96
N ARG A 301 24.57 5.04 -19.64
CA ARG A 301 23.63 5.65 -20.58
C ARG A 301 22.91 6.79 -19.89
N ASN A 302 22.17 7.56 -20.69
CA ASN A 302 21.37 8.66 -20.16
C ASN A 302 19.93 8.50 -20.65
N ASN A 303 18.99 8.84 -19.78
CA ASN A 303 17.56 8.88 -20.06
C ASN A 303 17.02 10.24 -19.60
N TYR A 304 15.90 10.68 -20.16
CA TYR A 304 15.27 11.93 -19.74
C TYR A 304 13.76 11.91 -19.97
N PHE A 305 13.07 12.69 -19.13
CA PHE A 305 11.62 12.85 -19.09
C PHE A 305 11.28 14.31 -18.77
N MET A 306 10.02 14.69 -18.96
CA MET A 306 9.50 15.97 -18.47
C MET A 306 8.69 15.73 -17.21
N GLN A 307 8.75 16.69 -16.29
CA GLN A 307 8.06 16.66 -15.01
C GLN A 307 7.64 18.07 -14.62
N MET A 308 6.55 18.22 -13.89
CA MET A 308 5.92 19.50 -13.57
C MET A 308 6.20 20.02 -12.16
N ASN A 309 6.92 19.24 -11.34
CA ASN A 309 7.23 19.58 -9.96
C ASN A 309 8.71 19.32 -9.68
N GLU A 310 9.20 19.81 -8.55
CA GLU A 310 10.59 19.60 -8.09
C GLU A 310 10.76 18.34 -7.24
N THR A 311 9.74 17.48 -7.22
CA THR A 311 9.72 16.29 -6.37
C THR A 311 10.71 15.25 -6.89
N MET A 312 11.82 15.07 -6.18
CA MET A 312 12.84 14.09 -6.54
C MET A 312 12.35 12.64 -6.39
N PHE A 313 11.60 12.38 -5.31
CA PHE A 313 10.95 11.10 -5.04
C PHE A 313 9.51 11.09 -5.57
N GLN A 314 9.33 10.68 -6.82
CA GLN A 314 8.05 10.73 -7.54
C GLN A 314 7.57 9.32 -7.85
N GLN A 315 6.86 8.69 -6.92
CA GLN A 315 6.28 7.35 -7.11
C GLN A 315 4.95 7.39 -7.87
N ASP A 316 4.11 8.38 -7.57
CA ASP A 316 2.82 8.51 -8.26
C ASP A 316 3.05 8.67 -9.77
N PRO A 317 2.33 7.91 -10.60
CA PRO A 317 2.26 8.17 -12.03
C PRO A 317 1.91 9.63 -12.30
N PHE A 318 2.48 10.22 -13.34
CA PHE A 318 2.17 11.59 -13.72
C PHE A 318 0.66 11.71 -14.01
N PRO A 319 -0.01 12.77 -13.51
CA PRO A 319 -1.47 12.89 -13.61
C PRO A 319 -1.93 13.01 -15.07
N ASP A 320 -3.03 12.32 -15.40
CA ASP A 320 -3.64 12.32 -16.76
C ASP A 320 -4.25 13.68 -17.16
N SER A 321 -4.46 14.60 -16.21
CA SER A 321 -5.07 15.92 -16.48
C SER A 321 -4.40 17.02 -15.68
N MET A 322 -4.28 18.19 -16.32
CA MET A 322 -3.52 19.32 -15.82
C MET A 322 -4.44 20.35 -15.14
N PRO A 323 -4.15 20.75 -13.88
CA PRO A 323 -5.05 21.63 -13.12
C PRO A 323 -4.95 23.12 -13.50
N HIS A 324 -3.92 23.52 -14.26
CA HIS A 324 -3.68 24.92 -14.64
C HIS A 324 -2.92 25.01 -15.97
N THR A 325 -2.96 26.17 -16.61
CA THR A 325 -2.16 26.48 -17.81
C THR A 325 -0.67 26.38 -17.49
N ILE A 326 0.04 25.52 -18.22
CA ILE A 326 1.46 25.25 -18.01
C ILE A 326 2.32 26.42 -18.49
N ARG A 327 3.29 26.83 -17.68
CA ARG A 327 4.32 27.80 -18.08
C ARG A 327 5.69 27.13 -18.17
N PRO A 328 6.64 27.67 -18.96
CA PRO A 328 7.96 27.07 -19.07
C PRO A 328 8.73 26.99 -17.75
N GLU A 329 8.49 27.91 -16.81
CA GLU A 329 9.07 27.86 -15.46
C GLU A 329 8.57 26.68 -14.60
N ASP A 330 7.43 26.09 -14.94
CA ASP A 330 6.85 24.97 -14.19
C ASP A 330 7.46 23.63 -14.66
N ILE A 331 8.14 23.60 -15.82
CA ILE A 331 8.73 22.39 -16.38
C ILE A 331 10.13 22.12 -15.80
N ARG A 332 10.32 20.90 -15.32
CA ARG A 332 11.61 20.30 -14.97
C ARG A 332 11.95 19.21 -15.98
N ILE A 333 13.17 19.26 -16.50
CA ILE A 333 13.77 18.18 -17.29
C ILE A 333 14.38 17.20 -16.29
N ARG A 334 13.70 16.07 -16.09
CA ARG A 334 14.20 14.98 -15.28
C ARG A 334 15.20 14.18 -16.10
N HIS A 335 16.45 14.19 -15.68
CA HIS A 335 17.54 13.53 -16.36
C HIS A 335 18.15 12.44 -15.50
N GLU A 336 18.32 11.25 -16.05
CA GLU A 336 18.83 10.07 -15.35
C GLU A 336 20.13 9.61 -16.01
N ARG A 337 21.24 9.68 -15.27
CA ARG A 337 22.47 8.98 -15.63
C ARG A 337 22.43 7.59 -15.03
N GLN A 338 22.46 6.60 -15.91
CA GLN A 338 22.28 5.20 -15.58
C GLN A 338 23.60 4.46 -15.80
N THR A 339 24.14 3.80 -14.77
CA THR A 339 25.39 3.03 -14.86
C THR A 339 25.14 1.55 -14.59
N LEU A 340 25.75 0.67 -15.36
CA LEU A 340 25.65 -0.78 -15.21
C LEU A 340 27.04 -1.38 -15.02
N ARG A 341 27.22 -2.17 -13.95
CA ARG A 341 28.45 -2.91 -13.67
C ARG A 341 28.13 -4.34 -13.24
N ARG A 342 28.87 -5.32 -13.75
CA ARG A 342 28.79 -6.71 -13.27
C ARG A 342 29.68 -6.88 -12.03
N LEU A 343 29.10 -7.39 -10.94
CA LEU A 343 29.82 -7.79 -9.73
C LEU A 343 30.48 -9.16 -9.93
N PRO A 344 31.72 -9.36 -9.47
CA PRO A 344 32.50 -10.55 -9.80
C PRO A 344 32.10 -11.84 -9.07
N ARG A 345 31.71 -11.78 -7.78
CA ARG A 345 31.39 -12.96 -6.95
C ARG A 345 29.93 -13.38 -7.10
N SER A 346 29.01 -12.46 -6.84
CA SER A 346 27.56 -12.69 -6.96
C SER A 346 27.08 -12.79 -8.41
N ARG A 347 27.89 -12.30 -9.35
CA ARG A 347 27.51 -12.14 -10.76
C ARG A 347 26.28 -11.25 -10.92
N ALA A 348 25.87 -10.45 -9.93
CA ALA A 348 24.78 -9.50 -10.09
C ALA A 348 25.19 -8.32 -11.00
N VAL A 349 24.26 -7.68 -11.69
CA VAL A 349 24.47 -6.35 -12.28
C VAL A 349 24.05 -5.30 -11.27
N LEU A 350 24.99 -4.45 -10.87
CA LEU A 350 24.73 -3.23 -10.14
C LEU A 350 24.32 -2.14 -11.13
N PHE A 351 23.03 -1.84 -11.13
CA PHE A 351 22.39 -0.80 -11.94
C PHE A 351 22.08 0.42 -11.08
N MET A 352 22.86 1.47 -11.27
CA MET A 352 22.75 2.70 -10.47
C MET A 352 22.17 3.84 -11.30
N VAL A 353 21.31 4.66 -10.68
CA VAL A 353 20.62 5.77 -11.36
C VAL A 353 20.86 7.06 -10.59
N ARG A 354 21.61 8.00 -11.19
CA ARG A 354 21.75 9.37 -10.68
C ARG A 354 20.73 10.26 -11.37
N THR A 355 19.80 10.81 -10.58
CA THR A 355 18.71 11.65 -11.07
C THR A 355 19.01 13.13 -10.88
N TYR A 356 18.77 13.92 -11.90
CA TYR A 356 18.88 15.37 -11.89
C TYR A 356 17.55 15.99 -12.30
N LEU A 357 17.16 17.09 -11.67
CA LEU A 357 16.02 17.91 -12.08
C LEU A 357 16.56 19.26 -12.54
N THR A 358 16.51 19.53 -13.84
CA THR A 358 16.97 20.80 -14.42
C THR A 358 15.77 21.63 -14.87
N PRO A 359 15.57 22.85 -14.36
CA PRO A 359 14.57 23.77 -14.89
C PRO A 359 14.69 23.94 -16.40
N LEU A 360 13.57 23.87 -17.14
CA LEU A 360 13.58 24.09 -18.58
C LEU A 360 14.14 25.49 -18.93
N THR A 361 13.92 26.46 -18.05
CA THR A 361 14.44 27.82 -18.16
C THR A 361 15.96 27.92 -18.16
N ASP A 362 16.69 26.92 -17.64
CA ASP A 362 18.16 26.89 -17.66
C ASP A 362 18.69 26.73 -19.09
N LEU A 363 17.88 26.20 -20.01
CA LEU A 363 18.22 26.11 -21.42
C LEU A 363 18.03 27.41 -22.19
N ARG A 364 17.57 28.50 -21.53
CA ARG A 364 17.28 29.79 -22.18
C ARG A 364 18.47 30.33 -22.96
N ASP A 365 19.65 30.30 -22.33
CA ASP A 365 20.88 30.82 -22.93
C ASP A 365 21.64 29.74 -23.72
N GLU A 366 21.27 28.46 -23.55
CA GLU A 366 21.80 27.32 -24.31
C GLU A 366 21.01 27.06 -25.60
N LYS A 367 20.94 28.10 -26.41
CA LYS A 367 20.31 28.17 -27.75
C LYS A 367 20.33 26.88 -28.58
N GLY A 368 21.51 26.26 -28.74
CA GLY A 368 21.66 25.01 -29.50
C GLY A 368 21.05 23.78 -28.81
N ASN A 369 21.14 23.69 -27.47
CA ASN A 369 20.55 22.60 -26.70
C ASN A 369 19.03 22.74 -26.62
N LEU A 370 18.51 23.96 -26.51
CA LEU A 370 17.07 24.22 -26.57
C LEU A 370 16.49 23.77 -27.91
N TYR A 371 17.16 24.10 -29.02
CA TYR A 371 16.77 23.63 -30.35
C TYR A 371 16.79 22.10 -30.43
N ALA A 372 17.87 21.46 -29.96
CA ALA A 372 18.00 20.01 -30.00
C ALA A 372 16.96 19.31 -29.13
N PHE A 373 16.63 19.87 -27.96
CA PHE A 373 15.61 19.36 -27.04
C PHE A 373 14.23 19.42 -27.67
N ARG A 374 13.83 20.59 -28.19
CA ARG A 374 12.57 20.80 -28.92
C ARG A 374 12.45 19.85 -30.10
N SER A 375 13.51 19.76 -30.91
CA SER A 375 13.54 18.86 -32.07
C SER A 375 13.40 17.40 -31.65
N ALA A 376 13.98 16.98 -30.53
CA ALA A 376 13.90 15.62 -30.04
C ALA A 376 12.48 15.28 -29.55
N ILE A 377 11.85 16.18 -28.79
CA ILE A 377 10.47 16.00 -28.29
C ILE A 377 9.48 15.86 -29.45
N ARG A 378 9.53 16.79 -30.42
CA ARG A 378 8.64 16.75 -31.60
C ARG A 378 8.87 15.57 -32.53
N ALA A 379 10.02 14.91 -32.42
CA ALA A 379 10.32 13.72 -33.21
C ALA A 379 9.79 12.43 -32.55
N TRP A 380 9.34 12.47 -31.29
CA TRP A 380 8.79 11.30 -30.63
C TRP A 380 7.47 10.85 -31.27
N PRO A 381 7.30 9.54 -31.52
CA PRO A 381 5.99 9.00 -31.90
C PRO A 381 4.93 9.33 -30.84
N PRO A 382 3.64 9.52 -31.20
CA PRO A 382 2.59 9.96 -30.26
C PRO A 382 2.52 9.16 -28.97
N ILE A 383 2.64 7.82 -29.05
CA ILE A 383 2.62 6.94 -27.87
C ILE A 383 3.84 7.15 -26.95
N MET A 384 5.02 7.47 -27.51
CA MET A 384 6.23 7.78 -26.75
C MET A 384 6.18 9.20 -26.18
N ALA A 385 5.59 10.13 -26.92
CA ALA A 385 5.36 11.50 -26.50
C ALA A 385 4.45 11.54 -25.27
N LYS A 386 3.34 10.80 -25.29
CA LYS A 386 2.45 10.62 -24.13
C LYS A 386 3.18 9.97 -22.95
N TYR A 387 3.92 8.89 -23.19
CA TYR A 387 4.68 8.18 -22.13
C TYR A 387 5.77 9.04 -21.45
N LYS A 388 6.30 10.07 -22.13
CA LYS A 388 7.34 10.98 -21.61
C LYS A 388 6.79 12.37 -21.29
N ASP A 389 5.46 12.52 -21.23
CA ASP A 389 4.74 13.75 -20.91
C ASP A 389 5.11 14.96 -21.79
N ALA A 390 5.23 14.73 -23.09
CA ALA A 390 5.52 15.78 -24.08
C ALA A 390 4.40 16.81 -24.23
N ASP A 391 3.18 16.46 -23.84
CA ASP A 391 2.02 17.34 -23.91
C ASP A 391 2.25 18.62 -23.08
N TYR A 392 2.98 18.52 -21.97
CA TYR A 392 3.34 19.66 -21.13
C TYR A 392 4.18 20.69 -21.90
N PHE A 393 5.08 20.22 -22.76
CA PHE A 393 5.97 21.09 -23.53
C PHE A 393 5.20 21.86 -24.61
N GLU A 394 4.27 21.21 -25.31
CA GLU A 394 3.49 21.89 -26.35
C GLU A 394 2.45 22.85 -25.76
N GLU A 395 1.86 22.54 -24.60
CA GLU A 395 0.97 23.46 -23.89
C GLU A 395 1.72 24.71 -23.37
N ALA A 396 2.90 24.52 -22.76
CA ALA A 396 3.77 25.62 -22.35
C ALA A 396 4.22 26.47 -23.54
N ALA A 397 4.50 25.82 -24.68
CA ALA A 397 4.79 26.52 -25.92
C ALA A 397 3.59 27.35 -26.37
N ALA A 398 2.35 26.89 -26.23
CA ALA A 398 1.15 27.62 -26.68
C ALA A 398 0.81 28.88 -25.84
N GLY A 399 0.94 28.80 -24.50
CA GLY A 399 0.39 29.77 -23.54
C GLY A 399 0.94 31.20 -23.51
N GLY A 400 2.02 31.51 -24.23
CA GLY A 400 2.75 32.78 -24.06
C GLY A 400 2.04 34.07 -24.52
N ARG A 401 1.17 34.65 -23.67
CA ARG A 401 0.70 36.05 -23.76
C ARG A 401 1.05 36.75 -22.43
N ARG A 402 2.07 37.63 -22.44
CA ARG A 402 2.69 38.37 -21.31
C ARG A 402 3.80 37.61 -20.57
N LEU A 403 5.04 37.72 -21.07
CA LEU A 403 6.24 37.31 -20.34
C LEU A 403 7.31 38.43 -20.44
N PRO A 404 8.23 38.56 -19.47
CA PRO A 404 9.36 39.50 -19.52
C PRO A 404 10.19 39.34 -20.80
N SER A 405 10.83 40.41 -21.29
CA SER A 405 11.49 40.45 -22.61
C SER A 405 12.44 39.27 -22.92
N GLY A 406 13.24 38.80 -21.96
CA GLY A 406 14.13 37.64 -22.14
C GLY A 406 13.42 36.27 -22.17
N LEU A 407 12.26 36.15 -21.53
CA LEU A 407 11.43 34.93 -21.53
C LEU A 407 10.49 34.91 -22.75
N PHE A 408 10.17 36.08 -23.31
CA PHE A 408 9.41 36.22 -24.55
C PHE A 408 10.16 35.62 -25.75
N ASP A 409 11.45 35.90 -25.90
CA ASP A 409 12.28 35.31 -26.97
C ASP A 409 12.44 33.79 -26.82
N PHE A 410 12.55 33.31 -25.58
CA PHE A 410 12.58 31.90 -25.24
C PHE A 410 11.30 31.18 -25.68
N VAL A 411 10.13 31.71 -25.32
CA VAL A 411 8.83 31.14 -25.69
C VAL A 411 8.55 31.27 -27.18
N ASN A 412 8.98 32.34 -27.85
CA ASN A 412 8.91 32.43 -29.30
C ASN A 412 9.75 31.34 -29.99
N CYS A 413 10.91 31.00 -29.42
CA CYS A 413 11.72 29.89 -29.90
C CYS A 413 11.06 28.52 -29.64
N LEU A 414 10.22 28.38 -28.60
CA LEU A 414 9.36 27.20 -28.43
C LEU A 414 8.24 27.13 -29.48
N LYS A 415 7.58 28.27 -29.78
CA LYS A 415 6.43 28.38 -30.69
C LYS A 415 6.76 28.22 -32.18
N ALA A 416 7.84 28.82 -32.66
CA ALA A 416 8.04 28.97 -34.11
C ALA A 416 8.56 27.70 -34.82
N ASN A 417 7.81 27.21 -35.82
CA ASN A 417 8.26 26.18 -36.77
C ASN A 417 9.34 26.66 -37.77
N ASN A 418 9.63 27.96 -37.80
CA ASN A 418 10.72 28.55 -38.58
C ASN A 418 11.65 29.36 -37.67
N LEU A 419 12.96 29.11 -37.82
CA LEU A 419 14.10 29.93 -37.41
C LEU A 419 13.85 30.93 -36.27
N CYS A 420 14.35 30.60 -35.06
CA CYS A 420 14.46 31.58 -33.99
C CYS A 420 15.21 32.82 -34.55
N LYS A 421 14.67 34.03 -34.37
CA LYS A 421 15.29 35.26 -34.89
C LYS A 421 16.75 35.35 -34.38
N GLY A 422 17.71 35.50 -35.31
CA GLY A 422 19.15 35.51 -35.00
C GLY A 422 19.91 34.21 -35.26
N TYR A 423 19.32 33.24 -35.97
CA TYR A 423 19.96 31.99 -36.36
C TYR A 423 20.00 31.85 -37.89
N GLU A 424 21.09 31.29 -38.42
CA GLU A 424 21.20 30.86 -39.82
C GLU A 424 20.36 29.60 -40.07
N ASN A 425 19.92 29.41 -41.31
CA ASN A 425 19.01 28.36 -41.78
C ASN A 425 19.37 26.95 -41.22
N PRO A 426 18.42 26.12 -40.75
CA PRO A 426 18.69 24.81 -40.13
C PRO A 426 19.46 23.78 -40.99
N LYS A 427 19.45 23.88 -42.33
CA LYS A 427 20.35 23.07 -43.18
C LYS A 427 21.80 23.54 -43.12
N ASP A 428 22.02 24.82 -42.81
CA ASP A 428 23.32 25.46 -42.73
C ASP A 428 23.95 25.27 -41.35
N TRP A 429 23.18 25.29 -40.24
CA TRP A 429 23.74 25.06 -38.90
C TRP A 429 24.42 23.69 -38.75
N ILE A 430 23.75 22.59 -39.13
CA ILE A 430 24.32 21.23 -39.04
C ILE A 430 25.57 21.09 -39.93
N THR A 431 25.64 21.86 -41.02
CA THR A 431 26.77 21.86 -41.94
C THR A 431 27.85 22.87 -41.58
N THR A 432 27.59 23.85 -40.69
CA THR A 432 28.58 24.79 -40.18
C THR A 432 29.66 24.10 -39.34
N PRO A 433 30.88 24.68 -39.25
CA PRO A 433 31.91 24.20 -38.35
C PRO A 433 31.46 24.12 -36.88
N ALA A 434 30.58 25.02 -36.41
CA ALA A 434 30.08 25.03 -35.05
C ALA A 434 29.07 23.90 -34.78
N GLY A 435 28.11 23.67 -35.69
CA GLY A 435 27.19 22.53 -35.59
C GLY A 435 27.89 21.17 -35.74
N ARG A 436 28.91 21.07 -36.62
CA ARG A 436 29.78 19.89 -36.71
C ARG A 436 30.63 19.70 -35.46
N ARG A 437 31.18 20.78 -34.88
CA ARG A 437 31.94 20.74 -33.61
C ARG A 437 31.06 20.35 -32.43
N GLN A 438 29.80 20.79 -32.35
CA GLN A 438 28.84 20.36 -31.31
C GLN A 438 28.48 18.88 -31.47
N ARG A 439 28.18 18.43 -32.69
CA ARG A 439 27.92 17.02 -33.02
C ARG A 439 29.13 16.13 -32.70
N ASN A 440 30.34 16.59 -33.03
CA ASN A 440 31.57 15.87 -32.74
C ASN A 440 31.98 15.98 -31.26
N ARG A 441 31.67 17.06 -30.53
CA ARG A 441 31.88 17.16 -29.07
C ARG A 441 30.98 16.19 -28.30
N ASN A 442 29.72 16.06 -28.73
CA ASN A 442 28.79 15.09 -28.14
C ASN A 442 29.11 13.64 -28.51
N ALA A 443 29.86 13.40 -29.59
CA ALA A 443 30.29 12.08 -30.04
C ALA A 443 31.73 11.71 -29.65
N ALA A 444 32.60 12.69 -29.36
CA ALA A 444 34.02 12.51 -29.13
C ALA A 444 34.52 13.45 -28.02
N ARG A 445 34.37 13.03 -26.76
CA ARG A 445 35.43 13.10 -25.75
C ARG A 445 35.06 12.28 -24.51
N PRO A 446 35.61 11.07 -24.40
CA PRO A 446 36.31 10.63 -23.20
C PRO A 446 37.69 11.34 -23.13
N ASN A 447 38.15 11.70 -21.93
CA ASN A 447 39.50 12.21 -21.59
C ASN A 447 39.81 13.69 -21.95
N ASN A 448 39.69 14.58 -20.97
CA ASN A 448 40.82 15.27 -20.32
C ASN A 448 40.29 16.27 -19.28
N ALA A 449 40.76 16.12 -18.06
CA ALA A 449 40.78 17.18 -17.06
C ALA A 449 41.63 18.36 -17.58
N ASP A 450 41.39 19.54 -17.01
CA ASP A 450 42.05 20.82 -17.26
C ASP A 450 41.57 21.63 -18.47
N SER A 451 40.62 22.53 -18.19
CA SER A 451 40.68 23.90 -18.72
C SER A 451 40.01 24.86 -17.76
N GLN A 452 40.82 25.59 -16.99
CA GLN A 452 40.46 26.90 -16.45
C GLN A 452 39.92 27.76 -17.60
N TYR A 453 38.72 28.31 -17.44
CA TYR A 453 38.28 29.48 -18.21
C TYR A 453 38.14 30.65 -17.25
N CYS A 454 39.23 31.41 -17.13
CA CYS A 454 39.17 32.82 -16.78
C CYS A 454 38.61 33.58 -17.99
N PHE A 455 37.64 34.46 -17.76
CA PHE A 455 37.29 35.52 -18.70
C PHE A 455 37.80 36.88 -18.15
N PRO A 456 38.21 37.81 -19.02
CA PRO A 456 38.99 38.98 -18.64
C PRO A 456 38.13 40.04 -17.94
N LEU A 457 38.74 40.70 -16.96
CA LEU A 457 38.28 41.96 -16.40
C LEU A 457 38.23 43.03 -17.50
N SER A 458 37.05 43.62 -17.70
CA SER A 458 36.93 44.98 -18.20
C SER A 458 36.04 45.76 -17.24
N GLU A 459 36.64 46.74 -16.58
CA GLU A 459 36.00 47.71 -15.68
C GLU A 459 34.96 48.55 -16.42
N SER A 460 33.73 48.64 -15.88
CA SER A 460 33.03 49.91 -15.58
C SER A 460 31.53 49.66 -15.37
N GLY A 461 30.98 50.12 -14.24
CA GLY A 461 29.56 50.45 -14.08
C GLY A 461 28.73 49.49 -13.22
N GLU A 462 28.52 49.91 -11.97
CA GLU A 462 27.67 49.32 -10.93
C GLU A 462 26.27 48.90 -11.41
N PHE A 463 25.81 47.70 -11.03
CA PHE A 463 24.40 47.41 -10.69
C PHE A 463 24.32 46.03 -9.99
N SER A 464 24.05 46.03 -8.68
CA SER A 464 23.82 44.82 -7.88
C SER A 464 22.36 44.33 -8.01
N PRO A 465 22.10 43.02 -8.19
CA PRO A 465 20.84 42.39 -7.82
C PRO A 465 20.97 41.54 -6.53
N PRO A 466 19.86 41.33 -5.79
CA PRO A 466 19.89 41.00 -4.37
C PRO A 466 20.00 39.49 -4.08
N ILE A 467 20.67 39.20 -2.95
CA ILE A 467 20.74 37.91 -2.27
C ILE A 467 19.52 37.77 -1.34
N PRO A 468 18.74 36.67 -1.37
CA PRO A 468 17.89 36.32 -0.24
C PRO A 468 18.72 35.59 0.83
N ARG A 469 18.88 36.24 1.98
CA ARG A 469 19.54 35.72 3.18
C ARG A 469 18.79 34.54 3.78
N ALA A 470 19.57 33.58 4.29
CA ALA A 470 19.16 32.55 5.22
C ALA A 470 18.54 33.14 6.49
N TYR A 471 17.48 32.51 7.00
CA TYR A 471 16.91 32.78 8.31
C TYR A 471 17.26 31.64 9.27
N SER A 472 18.02 31.99 10.31
CA SER A 472 18.14 31.25 11.56
C SER A 472 17.96 32.23 12.73
N ASP A 473 17.14 31.80 13.68
CA ASP A 473 16.96 32.24 15.08
C ASP A 473 16.22 33.56 15.40
N GLY A 474 15.25 33.42 16.30
CA GLY A 474 14.74 34.51 17.15
C GLY A 474 13.24 34.46 17.43
N LEU A 475 12.81 33.70 18.45
CA LEU A 475 11.53 33.90 19.14
C LEU A 475 11.48 35.28 19.81
N PRO A 476 10.31 35.96 19.81
CA PRO A 476 9.94 36.80 20.94
C PRO A 476 8.58 36.43 21.53
N HIS A 477 8.56 36.46 22.86
CA HIS A 477 7.41 36.28 23.75
C HIS A 477 6.46 37.50 23.82
N TYR A 478 5.26 37.22 24.35
CA TYR A 478 4.25 38.06 25.03
C TYR A 478 3.13 38.71 24.19
N PRO A 479 1.92 38.99 24.78
CA PRO A 479 1.27 38.41 25.96
C PRO A 479 -0.22 38.03 25.74
N SER A 480 -0.75 37.22 26.67
CA SER A 480 -2.17 36.94 26.88
C SER A 480 -2.88 38.14 27.55
N PRO A 481 -4.20 38.33 27.35
CA PRO A 481 -5.05 38.94 28.37
C PRO A 481 -6.13 37.96 28.85
N ALA A 482 -6.17 37.80 30.17
CA ALA A 482 -7.32 37.29 30.93
C ALA A 482 -8.20 38.44 31.41
N LEU A 483 -9.33 38.08 32.05
CA LEU A 483 -10.42 38.87 32.66
C LEU A 483 -11.65 39.04 31.74
N GLU A 484 -12.90 39.01 32.17
CA GLU A 484 -13.65 38.49 33.33
C GLU A 484 -15.12 38.96 33.10
N TYR A 485 -16.11 38.18 33.54
CA TYR A 485 -17.51 38.52 33.85
C TYR A 485 -18.11 39.91 33.46
N HIS A 486 -19.25 39.90 32.75
CA HIS A 486 -20.55 40.37 33.28
C HIS A 486 -21.69 40.09 32.28
N GLY A 487 -22.79 39.49 32.77
CA GLY A 487 -23.99 39.20 31.98
C GLY A 487 -24.94 40.40 31.85
N PHE A 488 -25.84 40.33 30.87
CA PHE A 488 -27.16 40.96 30.92
C PHE A 488 -28.14 40.24 29.96
N CYS A 489 -29.33 39.95 30.48
CA CYS A 489 -30.53 39.53 29.77
C CYS A 489 -31.01 40.59 28.76
N HIS A 490 -31.56 40.16 27.61
CA HIS A 490 -32.95 40.42 27.18
C HIS A 490 -33.24 39.86 25.77
N LYS A 491 -34.31 39.06 25.66
CA LYS A 491 -35.07 38.74 24.41
C LYS A 491 -35.89 39.98 23.95
N PRO A 492 -36.80 39.88 22.96
CA PRO A 492 -36.69 39.59 21.52
C PRO A 492 -37.39 40.68 20.67
N GLN A 493 -37.14 40.82 19.36
CA GLN A 493 -38.09 41.51 18.46
C GLN A 493 -38.19 40.83 17.08
N TYR A 494 -39.44 40.59 16.70
CA TYR A 494 -39.97 40.08 15.43
C TYR A 494 -40.13 41.19 14.37
N LEU A 495 -40.46 40.78 13.14
CA LEU A 495 -40.87 41.52 11.91
C LEU A 495 -39.71 41.72 10.93
N GLY A 496 -39.78 41.40 9.63
CA GLY A 496 -40.84 40.91 8.75
C GLY A 496 -40.39 41.13 7.30
N THR A 497 -40.64 40.14 6.42
CA THR A 497 -40.95 40.24 4.98
C THR A 497 -40.24 41.27 4.08
N ASN A 498 -39.48 40.82 3.07
CA ASN A 498 -39.80 40.94 1.62
C ASN A 498 -38.60 40.73 0.65
N TRP A 499 -38.81 39.82 -0.30
CA TRP A 499 -38.47 39.83 -1.75
C TRP A 499 -37.20 40.50 -2.29
N ASN A 500 -36.37 39.78 -3.07
CA ASN A 500 -36.47 39.72 -4.54
C ASN A 500 -35.23 39.08 -5.24
N LEU A 501 -35.52 38.24 -6.23
CA LEU A 501 -34.65 37.79 -7.32
C LEU A 501 -34.37 38.94 -8.31
N PRO A 502 -33.38 38.79 -9.19
CA PRO A 502 -33.52 39.28 -10.56
C PRO A 502 -33.27 38.20 -11.62
N PHE A 503 -34.31 37.97 -12.42
CA PHE A 503 -34.20 37.50 -13.81
C PHE A 503 -33.91 38.71 -14.71
N HIS A 504 -33.11 38.52 -15.75
CA HIS A 504 -33.16 39.35 -16.95
C HIS A 504 -33.28 38.47 -18.20
N SER A 505 -34.31 38.76 -18.98
CA SER A 505 -34.65 38.20 -20.28
C SER A 505 -34.44 39.24 -21.39
N ALA A 506 -34.03 38.76 -22.56
CA ALA A 506 -34.27 39.31 -23.91
C ALA A 506 -33.80 38.21 -24.88
N GLY A 507 -34.46 37.80 -25.96
CA GLY A 507 -35.62 38.28 -26.70
C GLY A 507 -35.48 37.72 -28.12
N ASN A 508 -36.52 37.04 -28.62
CA ASN A 508 -36.58 36.22 -29.84
C ASN A 508 -36.23 36.93 -31.17
N SER A 509 -35.74 36.14 -32.13
CA SER A 509 -36.17 36.21 -33.53
C SER A 509 -36.05 34.84 -34.22
N SER A 510 -37.18 34.38 -34.75
CA SER A 510 -37.41 33.15 -35.52
C SER A 510 -36.95 33.26 -36.97
N ALA A 511 -36.43 32.17 -37.55
CA ALA A 511 -36.57 31.85 -38.97
C ALA A 511 -36.44 30.33 -39.19
N SER A 512 -37.44 29.77 -39.86
CA SER A 512 -37.56 28.40 -40.35
C SER A 512 -36.45 28.01 -41.33
N GLU A 513 -36.04 26.74 -41.36
CA GLU A 513 -36.18 25.82 -42.50
C GLU A 513 -35.17 24.65 -42.48
N MET A 514 -35.72 23.47 -42.84
CA MET A 514 -35.10 22.32 -43.51
C MET A 514 -34.11 21.40 -42.78
N MET A 515 -34.66 20.23 -42.41
CA MET A 515 -33.95 18.94 -42.38
C MET A 515 -33.45 18.54 -43.79
N PRO A 516 -32.51 17.57 -43.85
CA PRO A 516 -32.90 16.31 -44.46
C PRO A 516 -32.49 15.07 -43.64
N SER A 517 -33.35 14.05 -43.75
CA SER A 517 -33.20 12.68 -43.28
C SER A 517 -32.60 11.79 -44.41
N PRO A 518 -32.59 10.45 -44.34
CA PRO A 518 -31.39 9.63 -44.22
C PRO A 518 -31.14 8.74 -45.46
N VAL A 519 -30.01 8.05 -45.51
CA VAL A 519 -29.79 6.97 -46.51
C VAL A 519 -29.91 5.61 -45.81
N GLN A 520 -30.98 4.89 -46.15
CA GLN A 520 -31.16 3.45 -45.96
C GLN A 520 -30.42 2.66 -47.05
N ILE A 521 -29.87 1.50 -46.72
CA ILE A 521 -30.00 0.28 -47.55
C ILE A 521 -30.20 -0.93 -46.62
N ALA A 522 -31.14 -1.79 -47.00
CA ALA A 522 -31.73 -2.88 -46.26
C ALA A 522 -31.29 -4.28 -46.78
N TYR A 523 -31.94 -5.30 -46.20
CA TYR A 523 -32.13 -6.71 -46.57
C TYR A 523 -31.25 -7.73 -45.80
N GLY A 524 -31.79 -8.80 -45.20
CA GLY A 524 -33.13 -9.38 -45.35
C GLY A 524 -33.55 -10.34 -44.22
N GLU A 525 -34.84 -10.65 -44.29
CA GLU A 525 -35.69 -11.40 -43.37
C GLU A 525 -35.43 -12.92 -43.34
N GLY A 526 -35.87 -13.57 -42.26
CA GLY A 526 -35.97 -15.03 -42.17
C GLY A 526 -36.63 -15.50 -40.88
N VAL A 527 -37.97 -15.52 -40.88
CA VAL A 527 -38.90 -16.01 -39.84
C VAL A 527 -38.76 -17.52 -39.59
N LEU A 528 -38.88 -17.99 -38.33
CA LEU A 528 -39.81 -19.05 -37.89
C LEU A 528 -39.76 -19.34 -36.37
N GLN A 529 -40.91 -19.76 -35.85
CA GLN A 529 -41.38 -19.72 -34.46
C GLN A 529 -41.08 -20.96 -33.59
N ASN A 530 -41.24 -20.75 -32.27
CA ASN A 530 -41.84 -21.62 -31.23
C ASN A 530 -40.98 -22.54 -30.32
N ASN A 531 -41.02 -22.16 -29.03
CA ASN A 531 -41.40 -22.92 -27.82
C ASN A 531 -40.74 -24.29 -27.52
N ASN A 532 -39.93 -24.38 -26.44
CA ASN A 532 -40.34 -24.87 -25.12
C ASN A 532 -39.14 -25.16 -24.17
N ALA A 533 -39.48 -25.25 -22.90
CA ALA A 533 -38.65 -25.27 -21.69
C ALA A 533 -37.73 -26.50 -21.45
N ASN A 534 -36.75 -26.27 -20.57
CA ASN A 534 -36.08 -27.18 -19.61
C ASN A 534 -35.33 -28.43 -20.13
N MET A 535 -34.00 -28.46 -19.95
CA MET A 535 -33.29 -29.30 -18.94
C MET A 535 -31.79 -29.41 -19.23
N TYR A 536 -31.02 -29.45 -18.14
CA TYR A 536 -29.61 -29.79 -18.02
C TYR A 536 -29.16 -30.99 -18.88
N GLN A 537 -28.00 -30.88 -19.55
CA GLN A 537 -26.83 -31.79 -19.39
C GLN A 537 -25.64 -31.37 -20.27
N ASN A 538 -24.45 -31.41 -19.66
CA ASN A 538 -23.13 -31.23 -20.27
C ASN A 538 -22.89 -32.22 -21.43
N THR A 539 -22.29 -31.76 -22.53
CA THR A 539 -21.21 -32.46 -23.24
C THR A 539 -20.34 -31.45 -23.99
N SER A 540 -19.02 -31.58 -23.80
CA SER A 540 -17.98 -30.82 -24.49
C SER A 540 -17.64 -31.50 -25.83
N THR A 541 -17.41 -30.71 -26.88
CA THR A 541 -16.30 -30.90 -27.84
C THR A 541 -16.15 -29.67 -28.75
N ASP A 542 -14.89 -29.30 -28.97
CA ASP A 542 -14.38 -28.07 -29.57
C ASP A 542 -14.79 -27.80 -31.02
N LEU A 543 -14.89 -26.52 -31.39
CA LEU A 543 -14.20 -25.92 -32.55
C LEU A 543 -14.23 -24.37 -32.44
N ILE A 544 -13.03 -23.80 -32.63
CA ILE A 544 -12.59 -22.41 -32.45
C ILE A 544 -13.27 -21.44 -33.45
N THR A 545 -13.70 -20.26 -32.99
CA THR A 545 -13.22 -18.91 -33.44
C THR A 545 -13.87 -17.76 -32.66
N ASP A 546 -13.00 -16.85 -32.21
CA ASP A 546 -13.15 -15.42 -31.88
C ASP A 546 -14.09 -14.92 -30.76
N GLU A 547 -13.50 -14.00 -29.99
CA GLU A 547 -14.01 -13.15 -28.90
C GLU A 547 -14.12 -13.73 -27.47
N GLY A 548 -13.32 -13.15 -26.57
CA GLY A 548 -13.58 -13.09 -25.12
C GLY A 548 -12.99 -14.21 -24.27
N TYR A 549 -12.71 -13.84 -23.00
CA TYR A 549 -12.37 -14.71 -21.86
C TYR A 549 -10.90 -15.15 -21.70
N VAL A 550 -10.15 -14.36 -20.93
CA VAL A 550 -9.12 -14.91 -20.04
C VAL A 550 -9.73 -15.06 -18.64
N SER A 551 -10.60 -16.06 -18.48
CA SER A 551 -10.92 -16.64 -17.17
C SER A 551 -9.82 -17.65 -16.80
N VAL A 552 -8.61 -17.16 -16.51
CA VAL A 552 -7.51 -17.94 -15.87
C VAL A 552 -6.69 -17.08 -14.88
N GLN A 553 -7.03 -15.81 -14.66
CA GLN A 553 -6.28 -14.92 -13.74
C GLN A 553 -6.54 -15.15 -12.23
N ARG A 554 -7.24 -16.22 -11.83
CA ARG A 554 -7.54 -16.51 -10.41
C ARG A 554 -6.30 -16.85 -9.56
N MET A 555 -5.15 -17.15 -10.17
CA MET A 555 -4.04 -17.85 -9.50
C MET A 555 -2.77 -17.01 -9.25
N ALA A 556 -2.68 -15.76 -9.72
CA ALA A 556 -1.41 -15.01 -9.68
C ALA A 556 -1.14 -14.23 -8.37
N ASN A 557 -2.13 -14.11 -7.46
CA ASN A 557 -2.04 -13.19 -6.32
C ASN A 557 -1.88 -13.87 -4.94
N PHE A 558 -2.10 -15.18 -4.81
CA PHE A 558 -1.94 -15.88 -3.54
C PHE A 558 -0.84 -16.94 -3.68
N PRO A 559 0.25 -16.87 -2.90
CA PRO A 559 1.30 -17.87 -2.97
C PRO A 559 0.74 -19.24 -2.61
N GLU A 560 0.96 -20.23 -3.48
CA GLU A 560 0.62 -21.61 -3.18
C GLU A 560 1.52 -22.09 -2.03
N VAL A 561 0.94 -22.33 -0.84
CA VAL A 561 1.70 -22.76 0.34
C VAL A 561 2.09 -24.23 0.16
N TYR A 562 3.25 -24.46 -0.47
CA TYR A 562 3.84 -25.79 -0.57
C TYR A 562 4.53 -26.14 0.75
N VAL A 563 3.96 -27.09 1.50
CA VAL A 563 4.61 -27.68 2.69
C VAL A 563 5.40 -28.91 2.23
N PRO A 564 6.74 -28.89 2.24
CA PRO A 564 7.54 -30.04 1.82
C PRO A 564 7.29 -31.23 2.77
N ALA A 565 6.88 -32.38 2.22
CA ALA A 565 6.51 -33.58 2.97
C ALA A 565 7.66 -34.23 3.80
N ALA A 566 8.86 -33.65 3.81
CA ALA A 566 10.07 -34.26 4.37
C ALA A 566 10.53 -33.65 5.71
N LEU A 567 9.88 -32.60 6.22
CA LEU A 567 10.23 -31.98 7.50
C LEU A 567 9.17 -32.28 8.57
N PRO A 568 9.56 -32.56 9.83
CA PRO A 568 8.61 -32.77 10.91
C PRO A 568 7.80 -31.48 11.16
N ILE A 569 6.49 -31.64 11.37
CA ILE A 569 5.59 -30.53 11.71
C ILE A 569 6.09 -29.87 12.99
N PHE A 570 6.29 -28.54 12.95
CA PHE A 570 6.65 -27.77 14.14
C PHE A 570 5.55 -27.95 15.20
N PRO A 571 5.86 -28.25 16.47
CA PRO A 571 4.85 -28.64 17.45
C PRO A 571 4.01 -27.43 17.92
N ILE A 572 3.08 -26.99 17.08
CA ILE A 572 2.09 -25.97 17.40
C ILE A 572 0.84 -26.70 17.91
N ARG A 573 0.47 -26.43 19.17
CA ARG A 573 -0.72 -27.05 19.78
C ARG A 573 -1.96 -26.68 18.97
N GLY A 574 -2.66 -27.67 18.46
CA GLY A 574 -3.84 -27.46 17.62
C GLY A 574 -3.62 -27.68 16.13
N VAL A 575 -2.37 -27.60 15.67
CA VAL A 575 -1.98 -27.71 14.27
C VAL A 575 -1.20 -29.03 14.09
N ASP A 576 -1.96 -30.12 14.01
CA ASP A 576 -1.48 -31.51 14.09
C ASP A 576 -1.54 -32.27 12.74
N SER A 577 -2.02 -31.62 11.67
CA SER A 577 -2.15 -32.19 10.34
C SER A 577 -1.65 -31.22 9.26
N ASN A 578 -1.28 -31.73 8.08
CA ASN A 578 -0.81 -30.90 6.97
C ASN A 578 -1.86 -29.88 6.51
N VAL A 579 -3.15 -30.26 6.53
CA VAL A 579 -4.24 -29.35 6.16
C VAL A 579 -4.35 -28.20 7.16
N ARG A 580 -4.23 -28.46 8.46
CA ARG A 580 -4.22 -27.41 9.49
C ARG A 580 -2.97 -26.53 9.42
N VAL A 581 -1.82 -27.11 9.04
CA VAL A 581 -0.60 -26.33 8.78
C VAL A 581 -0.83 -25.34 7.63
N ARG A 582 -1.44 -25.79 6.52
CA ARG A 582 -1.83 -24.92 5.40
C ARG A 582 -2.79 -23.82 5.85
N MET A 583 -3.83 -24.15 6.62
CA MET A 583 -4.78 -23.18 7.17
C MET A 583 -4.09 -22.14 8.06
N PHE A 584 -3.19 -22.58 8.96
CA PHE A 584 -2.48 -21.69 9.87
C PHE A 584 -1.58 -20.72 9.12
N TYR A 585 -0.78 -21.20 8.16
CA TYR A 585 0.05 -20.34 7.31
C TYR A 585 -0.80 -19.38 6.47
N HIS A 586 -1.92 -19.85 5.93
CA HIS A 586 -2.83 -18.97 5.18
C HIS A 586 -3.38 -17.84 6.04
N PHE A 587 -3.68 -18.10 7.31
CA PHE A 587 -4.07 -17.04 8.24
C PHE A 587 -2.94 -16.02 8.43
N THR A 588 -1.72 -16.49 8.72
CA THR A 588 -0.59 -15.62 9.08
C THR A 588 -0.02 -14.85 7.89
N ASP A 589 -0.13 -15.37 6.67
CA ASP A 589 0.57 -14.81 5.51
C ASP A 589 -0.37 -14.13 4.53
N VAL A 590 -1.67 -14.43 4.60
CA VAL A 590 -2.66 -13.90 3.65
C VAL A 590 -3.83 -13.22 4.37
N LEU A 591 -4.62 -13.99 5.11
CA LEU A 591 -5.92 -13.52 5.57
C LEU A 591 -5.81 -12.37 6.58
N SER A 592 -4.82 -12.41 7.48
CA SER A 592 -4.61 -11.32 8.44
C SER A 592 -4.27 -9.99 7.76
N ASP A 593 -3.58 -9.99 6.62
CA ASP A 593 -3.25 -8.79 5.85
C ASP A 593 -4.48 -8.24 5.10
N LEU A 594 -5.42 -9.10 4.69
CA LEU A 594 -6.69 -8.66 4.08
C LEU A 594 -7.65 -7.96 5.06
N LEU A 595 -7.52 -8.24 6.36
CA LEU A 595 -8.43 -7.73 7.38
C LEU A 595 -8.00 -6.38 7.97
N THR A 596 -6.84 -5.84 7.59
CA THR A 596 -6.31 -4.59 8.16
C THR A 596 -5.62 -3.72 7.10
N THR A 597 -5.37 -2.45 7.39
CA THR A 597 -4.51 -1.59 6.55
C THR A 597 -3.02 -1.99 6.53
N SER A 598 -2.59 -2.88 7.44
CA SER A 598 -1.17 -3.09 7.75
C SER A 598 -0.56 -4.27 6.98
N ASN A 599 0.21 -3.97 5.92
CA ASN A 599 0.87 -4.98 5.09
C ASN A 599 2.31 -5.30 5.58
N SER A 600 2.50 -5.73 6.83
CA SER A 600 3.86 -5.97 7.37
C SER A 600 3.97 -7.15 8.35
N ASN A 601 5.22 -7.51 8.70
CA ASN A 601 5.53 -8.52 9.73
C ASN A 601 4.94 -8.20 11.12
N ASN A 602 4.52 -6.95 11.37
CA ASN A 602 3.83 -6.52 12.59
C ASN A 602 2.34 -6.26 12.34
N ASN A 603 1.64 -7.19 11.70
CA ASN A 603 0.19 -7.09 11.52
C ASN A 603 -0.52 -7.28 12.88
N PRO A 604 -1.40 -6.35 13.28
CA PRO A 604 -2.04 -6.39 14.60
C PRO A 604 -2.99 -7.58 14.79
N MET A 605 -3.59 -8.12 13.72
CA MET A 605 -4.35 -9.38 13.79
C MET A 605 -3.47 -10.56 14.18
N LYS A 606 -2.25 -10.63 13.64
CA LYS A 606 -1.28 -11.70 13.96
C LYS A 606 -0.85 -11.57 15.42
N THR A 607 -0.47 -10.36 15.85
CA THR A 607 0.04 -10.13 17.21
C THR A 607 -1.02 -10.29 18.28
N ALA A 608 -2.29 -9.98 17.99
CA ALA A 608 -3.37 -10.11 18.95
C ALA A 608 -3.96 -11.53 19.00
N LEU A 609 -4.22 -12.17 17.84
CA LEU A 609 -4.98 -13.43 17.81
C LEU A 609 -4.10 -14.69 17.93
N VAL A 610 -2.89 -14.70 17.36
CA VAL A 610 -2.04 -15.90 17.39
C VAL A 610 -1.66 -16.32 18.81
N PRO A 611 -1.25 -15.42 19.72
CA PRO A 611 -0.97 -15.80 21.11
C PRO A 611 -2.20 -16.40 21.82
N LEU A 612 -3.40 -15.87 21.55
CA LEU A 612 -4.66 -16.40 22.11
C LEU A 612 -4.97 -17.80 21.55
N ALA A 613 -4.73 -18.01 20.25
CA ALA A 613 -4.89 -19.32 19.61
C ALA A 613 -3.91 -20.37 20.17
N LEU A 614 -2.67 -19.98 20.45
CA LEU A 614 -1.68 -20.87 21.07
C LEU A 614 -2.07 -21.23 22.52
N ALA A 615 -2.75 -20.33 23.22
CA ALA A 615 -3.21 -20.55 24.58
C ALA A 615 -4.48 -21.41 24.66
N ASP A 616 -5.45 -21.22 23.76
CA ASP A 616 -6.78 -21.83 23.81
C ASP A 616 -7.15 -22.62 22.55
N ARG A 617 -7.64 -23.86 22.75
CA ARG A 617 -7.95 -24.77 21.65
C ARG A 617 -9.10 -24.28 20.76
N ASN A 618 -10.14 -23.68 21.33
CA ASN A 618 -11.29 -23.23 20.55
C ASN A 618 -10.98 -21.97 19.75
N VAL A 619 -10.10 -21.09 20.27
CA VAL A 619 -9.60 -19.94 19.51
C VAL A 619 -8.79 -20.44 18.31
N MET A 620 -7.94 -21.45 18.49
CA MET A 620 -7.25 -22.09 17.37
C MET A 620 -8.23 -22.70 16.36
N ASP A 621 -9.23 -23.45 16.82
CA ASP A 621 -10.22 -24.07 15.93
C ASP A 621 -11.00 -23.01 15.13
N ALA A 622 -11.41 -21.90 15.76
CA ALA A 622 -12.07 -20.77 15.10
C ALA A 622 -11.16 -20.03 14.10
N LEU A 623 -9.88 -19.87 14.43
CA LEU A 623 -8.87 -19.26 13.55
C LEU A 623 -8.65 -20.12 12.30
N LEU A 624 -8.47 -21.42 12.48
CA LEU A 624 -8.24 -22.37 11.41
C LEU A 624 -9.48 -22.55 10.53
N CYS A 625 -10.70 -22.55 11.10
CA CYS A 625 -11.91 -22.68 10.29
C CYS A 625 -12.14 -21.45 9.41
N LEU A 626 -11.93 -20.24 9.93
CA LEU A 626 -11.95 -19.00 9.14
C LEU A 626 -10.92 -19.04 8.02
N ALA A 627 -9.67 -19.41 8.34
CA ALA A 627 -8.60 -19.50 7.36
C ALA A 627 -8.88 -20.55 6.28
N GLY A 628 -9.36 -21.73 6.68
CA GLY A 628 -9.70 -22.80 5.75
C GLY A 628 -10.89 -22.46 4.85
N LEU A 629 -11.90 -21.74 5.36
CA LEU A 629 -12.99 -21.21 4.55
C LEU A 629 -12.45 -20.24 3.49
N HIS A 630 -11.64 -19.26 3.89
CA HIS A 630 -11.06 -18.32 2.94
C HIS A 630 -10.16 -19.03 1.91
N LEU A 631 -9.30 -19.96 2.37
CA LEU A 631 -8.44 -20.77 1.51
C LEU A 631 -9.25 -21.56 0.46
N SER A 632 -10.41 -22.09 0.85
CA SER A 632 -11.30 -22.83 -0.05
C SER A 632 -11.86 -21.97 -1.18
N LYS A 633 -12.01 -20.66 -0.95
CA LYS A 633 -12.51 -19.71 -1.96
C LYS A 633 -11.42 -19.26 -2.94
N VAL A 634 -10.16 -19.20 -2.50
CA VAL A 634 -9.04 -18.70 -3.33
C VAL A 634 -8.31 -19.81 -4.11
N GLN A 635 -8.32 -21.05 -3.62
CA GLN A 635 -7.59 -22.13 -4.27
C GLN A 635 -8.29 -22.67 -5.53
N PRO A 636 -7.53 -23.20 -6.52
CA PRO A 636 -8.11 -23.79 -7.72
C PRO A 636 -8.66 -25.20 -7.45
N GLY A 637 -9.97 -25.38 -7.61
CA GLY A 637 -10.62 -26.69 -7.58
C GLY A 637 -11.04 -27.17 -6.17
N PRO A 638 -11.79 -28.28 -6.10
CA PRO A 638 -12.33 -28.78 -4.84
C PRO A 638 -11.25 -29.48 -4.00
N ASP A 639 -11.05 -29.01 -2.77
CA ASP A 639 -10.25 -29.69 -1.74
C ASP A 639 -11.19 -30.24 -0.66
N VAL A 640 -11.52 -31.53 -0.78
CA VAL A 640 -12.47 -32.21 0.12
C VAL A 640 -11.90 -32.31 1.53
N GLU A 641 -10.60 -32.50 1.69
CA GLU A 641 -9.93 -32.58 2.99
C GLU A 641 -10.02 -31.24 3.72
N LEU A 642 -9.66 -30.14 3.04
CA LEU A 642 -9.80 -28.78 3.57
C LEU A 642 -11.25 -28.47 3.96
N THR A 643 -12.20 -28.76 3.08
CA THR A 643 -13.62 -28.45 3.30
C THR A 643 -14.18 -29.19 4.51
N ASN A 644 -13.87 -30.49 4.64
CA ASN A 644 -14.33 -31.29 5.76
C ASN A 644 -13.71 -30.82 7.08
N GLU A 645 -12.40 -30.53 7.07
CA GLU A 645 -11.71 -30.04 8.26
C GLU A 645 -12.25 -28.67 8.69
N THR A 646 -12.43 -27.73 7.75
CA THR A 646 -13.04 -26.42 8.00
C THR A 646 -14.42 -26.56 8.63
N HIS A 647 -15.27 -27.42 8.07
CA HIS A 647 -16.62 -27.63 8.58
C HIS A 647 -16.62 -28.22 9.99
N GLN A 648 -15.76 -29.22 10.26
CA GLN A 648 -15.65 -29.84 11.57
C GLN A 648 -15.19 -28.84 12.65
N LEU A 649 -14.18 -28.04 12.34
CA LEU A 649 -13.65 -27.01 13.26
C LEU A 649 -14.69 -25.91 13.53
N HIS A 650 -15.42 -25.49 12.49
CA HIS A 650 -16.50 -24.51 12.63
C HIS A 650 -17.63 -25.04 13.53
N GLN A 651 -18.14 -26.25 13.27
CA GLN A 651 -19.18 -26.88 14.08
C GLN A 651 -18.76 -27.05 15.55
N THR A 652 -17.51 -27.46 15.78
CA THR A 652 -16.96 -27.59 17.13
C THR A 652 -16.96 -26.25 17.87
N SER A 653 -16.52 -25.19 17.19
CA SER A 653 -16.47 -23.84 17.77
C SER A 653 -17.87 -23.29 18.05
N LEU A 654 -18.84 -23.49 17.15
CA LEU A 654 -20.24 -23.08 17.32
C LEU A 654 -20.94 -23.77 18.49
N GLN A 655 -20.64 -25.06 18.72
CA GLN A 655 -21.24 -25.82 19.83
C GLN A 655 -20.63 -25.45 21.19
N ASN A 656 -19.32 -25.22 21.23
CA ASN A 656 -18.60 -24.97 22.47
C ASN A 656 -18.74 -23.52 22.95
N HIS A 657 -18.62 -22.55 22.04
CA HIS A 657 -18.46 -21.14 22.40
C HIS A 657 -19.63 -20.55 23.22
N PRO A 658 -20.91 -20.74 22.85
CA PRO A 658 -22.04 -20.19 23.61
C PRO A 658 -22.07 -20.66 25.06
N ASN A 659 -21.73 -21.92 25.32
CA ASN A 659 -21.67 -22.49 26.67
C ASN A 659 -20.56 -21.83 27.50
N ARG A 660 -19.41 -21.55 26.87
CA ARG A 660 -18.29 -20.87 27.53
C ARG A 660 -18.63 -19.42 27.90
N VAL A 661 -19.30 -18.70 27.00
CA VAL A 661 -19.81 -17.34 27.27
C VAL A 661 -20.85 -17.36 28.39
N ALA A 662 -21.76 -18.34 28.40
CA ALA A 662 -22.77 -18.48 29.44
C ALA A 662 -22.15 -18.74 30.82
N ALA A 663 -21.15 -19.63 30.92
CA ALA A 663 -20.38 -19.87 32.15
C ALA A 663 -19.64 -18.60 32.61
N PHE A 664 -19.01 -17.88 31.68
CA PHE A 664 -18.37 -16.60 31.98
C PHE A 664 -19.36 -15.54 32.48
N ARG A 665 -20.59 -15.54 31.99
CA ARG A 665 -21.63 -14.64 32.52
C ARG A 665 -22.09 -15.05 33.92
N ALA A 666 -22.12 -16.35 34.22
CA ALA A 666 -22.64 -16.89 35.48
C ALA A 666 -21.74 -16.66 36.71
N GLY A 667 -20.51 -16.16 36.52
CA GLY A 667 -19.55 -15.98 37.61
C GLY A 667 -18.56 -17.14 37.77
N ASP A 668 -18.68 -18.19 36.95
CA ASP A 668 -17.78 -19.34 36.99
C ASP A 668 -16.33 -18.93 36.73
N ALA A 669 -15.38 -19.65 37.32
CA ALA A 669 -13.96 -19.42 37.05
C ALA A 669 -13.71 -19.61 35.56
N THR A 670 -13.24 -18.55 34.88
CA THR A 670 -12.70 -18.73 33.53
C THR A 670 -11.48 -19.63 33.62
N PRO A 671 -11.24 -20.50 32.63
CA PRO A 671 -9.93 -21.12 32.53
C PRO A 671 -8.92 -19.99 32.33
N TYR A 672 -8.14 -19.68 33.37
CA TYR A 672 -6.86 -19.00 33.22
C TYR A 672 -5.97 -19.99 32.48
N THR A 673 -5.93 -19.89 31.16
CA THR A 673 -5.12 -20.79 30.35
C THR A 673 -3.79 -20.12 30.08
N HIS A 674 -2.71 -20.66 30.65
CA HIS A 674 -1.33 -20.21 30.39
C HIS A 674 -1.07 -18.69 30.59
N GLY A 675 -1.75 -18.08 31.58
CA GLY A 675 -1.55 -16.67 31.92
C GLY A 675 -2.34 -15.66 31.06
N VAL A 676 -3.20 -16.12 30.16
CA VAL A 676 -4.06 -15.26 29.32
C VAL A 676 -5.42 -15.02 30.00
N PRO A 677 -5.94 -13.78 30.03
CA PRO A 677 -7.28 -13.49 30.55
C PRO A 677 -8.37 -14.23 29.79
N GLY A 678 -9.28 -14.90 30.52
CA GLY A 678 -10.38 -15.64 29.89
C GLY A 678 -11.36 -14.76 29.09
N GLN A 679 -11.41 -13.46 29.36
CA GLN A 679 -12.21 -12.51 28.59
C GLN A 679 -11.71 -12.39 27.14
N ASP A 680 -10.40 -12.27 26.95
CA ASP A 680 -9.76 -12.11 25.62
C ASP A 680 -9.98 -13.35 24.76
N ILE A 681 -9.88 -14.53 25.35
CA ILE A 681 -10.13 -15.82 24.68
C ILE A 681 -11.56 -15.89 24.12
N LEU A 682 -12.55 -15.51 24.94
CA LEU A 682 -13.95 -15.53 24.53
C LEU A 682 -14.24 -14.45 23.48
N PHE A 683 -13.66 -13.27 23.67
CA PHE A 683 -13.83 -12.15 22.75
C PHE A 683 -13.21 -12.43 21.37
N ALA A 684 -12.00 -12.97 21.34
CA ALA A 684 -11.32 -13.40 20.12
C ALA A 684 -12.10 -14.50 19.40
N THR A 685 -12.65 -15.49 20.13
CA THR A 685 -13.49 -16.52 19.53
C THR A 685 -14.74 -15.92 18.85
N SER A 686 -15.47 -15.03 19.54
CA SER A 686 -16.62 -14.34 18.93
C SER A 686 -16.22 -13.54 17.69
N THR A 687 -15.06 -12.87 17.74
CA THR A 687 -14.54 -12.07 16.63
C THR A 687 -14.24 -12.94 15.41
N LEU A 688 -13.57 -14.08 15.60
CA LEU A 688 -13.22 -15.02 14.53
C LEU A 688 -14.46 -15.67 13.89
N LEU A 689 -15.48 -16.04 14.70
CA LEU A 689 -16.73 -16.60 14.18
C LEU A 689 -17.55 -15.57 13.40
N TRP A 690 -17.58 -14.32 13.85
CA TRP A 690 -18.20 -13.25 13.09
C TRP A 690 -17.47 -12.98 11.75
N LEU A 691 -16.13 -13.01 11.75
CA LEU A 691 -15.34 -12.92 10.51
C LEU A 691 -15.56 -14.12 9.57
N TYR A 692 -15.83 -15.31 10.12
CA TYR A 692 -16.19 -16.48 9.33
C TYR A 692 -17.46 -16.20 8.53
N GLU A 693 -18.51 -15.67 9.17
CA GLU A 693 -19.78 -15.33 8.49
C GLU A 693 -19.60 -14.27 7.39
N LEU A 694 -18.73 -13.28 7.64
CA LEU A 694 -18.36 -12.26 6.64
C LEU A 694 -17.67 -12.90 5.44
N CYS A 695 -16.70 -13.77 5.69
CA CYS A 695 -16.00 -14.51 4.65
C CYS A 695 -16.94 -15.43 3.88
N GLU A 696 -17.87 -16.11 4.56
CA GLU A 696 -18.84 -17.02 3.95
C GLU A 696 -19.80 -16.27 3.03
N GLY A 697 -20.36 -15.16 3.52
CA GLY A 697 -21.42 -14.43 2.84
C GLY A 697 -22.75 -15.17 2.92
N SER A 698 -23.09 -15.71 4.10
CA SER A 698 -24.31 -16.49 4.35
C SER A 698 -25.61 -15.71 4.09
N GLY A 699 -25.58 -14.38 4.26
CA GLY A 699 -26.72 -13.49 4.02
C GLY A 699 -27.81 -13.59 5.08
N ASP A 700 -27.52 -14.27 6.20
CA ASP A 700 -28.42 -14.47 7.33
C ASP A 700 -27.93 -13.72 8.59
N ASP A 701 -28.72 -13.76 9.67
CA ASP A 701 -28.42 -13.05 10.92
C ASP A 701 -27.33 -13.70 11.80
N SER A 702 -26.61 -14.72 11.31
CA SER A 702 -25.61 -15.43 12.10
C SER A 702 -24.43 -14.55 12.50
N TRP A 703 -23.97 -13.67 11.59
CA TRP A 703 -22.93 -12.67 11.90
C TRP A 703 -23.32 -11.77 13.09
N ARG A 704 -24.61 -11.40 13.18
CA ARG A 704 -25.14 -10.54 14.25
C ARG A 704 -25.07 -11.24 15.60
N LYS A 705 -25.40 -12.53 15.64
CA LYS A 705 -25.36 -13.35 16.87
C LYS A 705 -23.95 -13.35 17.46
N HIS A 706 -22.92 -13.51 16.63
CA HIS A 706 -21.52 -13.50 17.07
C HIS A 706 -21.06 -12.11 17.53
N LEU A 707 -21.46 -11.05 16.83
CA LEU A 707 -21.17 -9.68 17.24
C LEU A 707 -21.84 -9.32 18.59
N ASP A 708 -23.09 -9.77 18.80
CA ASP A 708 -23.81 -9.58 20.06
C ASP A 708 -23.17 -10.40 21.20
N GLN A 709 -22.70 -11.63 20.93
CA GLN A 709 -21.92 -12.42 21.89
C GLN A 709 -20.62 -11.71 22.28
N ALA A 710 -19.89 -11.11 21.34
CA ALA A 710 -18.70 -10.32 21.64
C ALA A 710 -19.02 -9.15 22.59
N ARG A 711 -20.11 -8.42 22.33
CA ARG A 711 -20.60 -7.35 23.22
C ARG A 711 -20.94 -7.87 24.61
N GLU A 712 -21.63 -9.02 24.71
CA GLU A 712 -21.97 -9.65 25.98
C GLU A 712 -20.73 -10.00 26.80
N VAL A 713 -19.66 -10.50 26.14
CA VAL A 713 -18.37 -10.80 26.79
C VAL A 713 -17.75 -9.53 27.38
N LEU A 714 -17.78 -8.40 26.66
CA LEU A 714 -17.27 -7.12 27.17
C LEU A 714 -18.05 -6.64 28.40
N ILE A 715 -19.38 -6.67 28.34
CA ILE A 715 -20.27 -6.27 29.44
C ILE A 715 -20.06 -7.18 30.67
N ALA A 716 -19.97 -8.49 30.46
CA ALA A 716 -19.75 -9.46 31.53
C ALA A 716 -18.39 -9.27 32.20
N GLY A 717 -17.33 -9.00 31.43
CA GLY A 717 -16.01 -8.69 31.96
C GLY A 717 -15.98 -7.41 32.79
N ALA A 718 -16.59 -6.33 32.28
CA ALA A 718 -16.70 -5.07 33.03
C ALA A 718 -17.51 -5.24 34.33
N ARG A 719 -18.60 -6.03 34.30
CA ARG A 719 -19.39 -6.37 35.49
C ARG A 719 -18.54 -7.07 36.55
N ARG A 720 -17.78 -8.09 36.14
CA ARG A 720 -16.90 -8.85 37.05
C ARG A 720 -15.79 -7.98 37.64
N ALA A 721 -15.31 -7.01 36.89
CA ALA A 721 -14.30 -6.07 37.36
C ALA A 721 -14.87 -4.89 38.17
N GLY A 722 -16.18 -4.85 38.43
CA GLY A 722 -16.83 -3.73 39.14
C GLY A 722 -16.76 -2.39 38.39
N ARG A 723 -16.61 -2.43 37.06
CA ARG A 723 -16.41 -1.26 36.18
C ARG A 723 -17.66 -0.90 35.35
N LEU A 724 -18.83 -1.41 35.74
CA LEU A 724 -20.09 -0.96 35.14
C LEU A 724 -20.47 0.43 35.71
N PRO A 725 -20.84 1.40 34.86
CA PRO A 725 -21.36 2.69 35.33
C PRO A 725 -22.60 2.53 36.22
N ASN A 726 -22.70 3.35 37.28
CA ASN A 726 -23.84 3.34 38.20
C ASN A 726 -25.07 4.11 37.65
N HIS A 727 -24.91 4.95 36.62
CA HIS A 727 -25.96 5.74 35.96
C HIS A 727 -25.73 5.85 34.45
N ASP A 728 -26.84 5.95 33.70
CA ASP A 728 -27.02 6.11 32.24
C ASP A 728 -26.05 5.42 31.25
N ILE A 729 -26.61 4.95 30.14
CA ILE A 729 -25.93 4.25 29.03
C ILE A 729 -24.89 5.15 28.32
N ALA A 730 -24.70 6.39 28.78
CA ALA A 730 -23.85 7.41 28.19
C ALA A 730 -22.36 7.29 28.58
N ASP A 731 -22.03 6.70 29.74
CA ASP A 731 -20.64 6.53 30.18
C ASP A 731 -20.00 5.29 29.53
N ALA A 732 -18.79 5.45 28.99
CA ALA A 732 -18.07 4.37 28.33
C ALA A 732 -17.67 3.27 29.33
N ILE A 733 -17.91 2.02 28.95
CA ILE A 733 -17.52 0.83 29.71
C ILE A 733 -16.03 0.57 29.50
N VAL A 734 -15.26 0.61 30.60
CA VAL A 734 -13.82 0.32 30.57
C VAL A 734 -13.58 -1.19 30.55
N THR A 735 -12.78 -1.65 29.59
CA THR A 735 -12.37 -3.06 29.43
C THR A 735 -10.84 -3.19 29.40
N ASP A 736 -10.35 -4.40 29.69
CA ASP A 736 -8.93 -4.77 29.63
C ASP A 736 -8.57 -5.57 28.38
N VAL A 737 -9.53 -5.74 27.44
CA VAL A 737 -9.29 -6.41 26.17
C VAL A 737 -8.24 -5.66 25.36
N ASP A 738 -7.45 -6.41 24.58
CA ASP A 738 -6.47 -5.87 23.64
C ASP A 738 -7.00 -4.64 22.88
N PRO A 739 -6.27 -3.51 22.89
CA PRO A 739 -6.76 -2.26 22.29
C PRO A 739 -7.08 -2.36 20.82
N PHE A 740 -6.29 -3.13 20.06
CA PHE A 740 -6.56 -3.33 18.65
C PHE A 740 -7.84 -4.14 18.44
N LEU A 741 -8.03 -5.27 19.16
CA LEU A 741 -9.25 -6.06 19.05
C LEU A 741 -10.50 -5.25 19.43
N LEU A 742 -10.39 -4.38 20.44
CA LEU A 742 -11.49 -3.52 20.83
C LEU A 742 -11.80 -2.46 19.76
N GLU A 743 -10.79 -1.81 19.20
CA GLU A 743 -10.96 -0.82 18.12
C GLU A 743 -11.54 -1.47 16.86
N PHE A 744 -11.02 -2.66 16.50
CA PHE A 744 -11.51 -3.49 15.40
C PHE A 744 -12.99 -3.82 15.59
N PHE A 745 -13.38 -4.31 16.77
CA PHE A 745 -14.78 -4.59 17.09
C PHE A 745 -15.64 -3.32 17.03
N THR A 746 -15.17 -2.20 17.60
CA THR A 746 -15.91 -0.94 17.66
C THR A 746 -16.21 -0.40 16.26
N TYR A 747 -15.23 -0.47 15.36
CA TYR A 747 -15.41 -0.10 13.95
C TYR A 747 -16.52 -0.92 13.29
N HIS A 748 -16.43 -2.25 13.38
CA HIS A 748 -17.36 -3.17 12.73
C HIS A 748 -18.76 -3.12 13.34
N GLU A 749 -18.86 -2.95 14.66
CA GLU A 749 -20.13 -2.75 15.36
C GLU A 749 -20.81 -1.45 14.93
N THR A 750 -20.03 -0.41 14.65
CA THR A 750 -20.58 0.88 14.21
C THR A 750 -21.04 0.80 12.76
N ILE A 751 -20.28 0.17 11.86
CA ILE A 751 -20.71 -0.05 10.47
C ILE A 751 -21.94 -0.95 10.37
N ALA A 752 -22.09 -1.94 11.26
CA ALA A 752 -23.27 -2.79 11.31
C ALA A 752 -24.60 -1.99 11.46
N THR A 753 -24.55 -0.75 11.97
CA THR A 753 -25.74 0.11 12.08
C THR A 753 -26.25 0.65 10.73
N VAL A 754 -25.43 0.60 9.68
CA VAL A 754 -25.77 1.05 8.32
C VAL A 754 -26.86 0.15 7.70
N THR A 755 -26.74 -1.15 7.90
CA THR A 755 -27.65 -2.17 7.37
C THR A 755 -28.60 -2.71 8.41
N SER A 756 -28.27 -2.55 9.70
CA SER A 756 -29.15 -2.98 10.79
C SER A 756 -29.15 -2.02 11.98
N PRO A 757 -29.85 -0.87 11.84
CA PRO A 757 -29.95 0.12 12.90
C PRO A 757 -30.69 -0.44 14.12
N SER A 758 -30.14 -0.22 15.31
CA SER A 758 -30.80 -0.54 16.59
C SER A 758 -31.47 0.71 17.14
N SER A 759 -32.70 0.58 17.66
CA SER A 759 -33.40 1.66 18.37
C SER A 759 -32.82 1.93 19.77
N SER A 760 -32.06 1.00 20.33
CA SER A 760 -31.39 1.17 21.62
C SER A 760 -29.96 1.70 21.46
N SER A 761 -29.60 2.69 22.29
CA SER A 761 -28.21 3.14 22.41
C SER A 761 -27.35 1.99 22.92
N LYS A 762 -26.42 1.51 22.09
CA LYS A 762 -25.44 0.51 22.52
C LYS A 762 -24.40 1.16 23.45
N PRO A 763 -23.92 0.46 24.48
CA PRO A 763 -22.86 0.98 25.34
C PRO A 763 -21.58 1.22 24.52
N ARG A 764 -20.89 2.33 24.78
CA ARG A 764 -19.55 2.59 24.24
C ARG A 764 -18.52 1.84 25.09
N PHE A 765 -17.45 1.34 24.49
CA PHE A 765 -16.36 0.67 25.19
C PHE A 765 -15.04 1.44 25.01
N GLN A 766 -14.19 1.44 26.04
CA GLN A 766 -12.86 2.05 26.00
C GLN A 766 -11.86 1.17 26.74
N THR A 767 -10.58 1.23 26.38
CA THR A 767 -9.52 0.53 27.12
C THR A 767 -9.03 1.36 28.30
N ASN A 768 -8.47 0.68 29.31
CA ASN A 768 -7.80 1.34 30.44
C ASN A 768 -6.45 2.01 30.03
N THR A 769 -5.93 1.69 28.85
CA THR A 769 -4.64 2.17 28.32
C THR A 769 -4.73 3.52 27.58
N ALA A 770 -5.76 4.33 27.86
CA ALA A 770 -6.07 5.62 27.25
C ALA A 770 -4.96 6.70 27.27
N SER A 771 -3.74 6.36 27.70
CA SER A 771 -2.56 7.24 27.77
C SER A 771 -1.46 6.94 26.74
N LEU A 772 -1.60 5.90 25.90
CA LEU A 772 -0.66 5.65 24.81
C LEU A 772 -1.24 6.18 23.50
N HIS A 773 -0.69 7.30 23.01
CA HIS A 773 -0.87 7.78 21.65
C HIS A 773 -0.35 6.72 20.67
N HIS A 774 -1.18 5.74 20.34
CA HIS A 774 -0.97 4.83 19.23
C HIS A 774 -1.65 5.40 17.99
N ASP A 775 -1.03 5.19 16.83
CA ASP A 775 -1.69 5.50 15.55
C ASP A 775 -2.99 4.64 15.46
N PRO A 776 -4.11 5.21 14.98
CA PRO A 776 -5.37 4.50 14.90
C PRO A 776 -5.23 3.27 14.01
N PHE A 777 -5.76 2.15 14.47
CA PHE A 777 -5.75 0.89 13.73
C PHE A 777 -6.84 0.86 12.66
N MET A 778 -7.96 1.55 12.90
CA MET A 778 -9.13 1.61 12.03
C MET A 778 -9.52 3.06 11.72
N ASN A 779 -9.82 3.34 10.46
CA ASN A 779 -10.30 4.66 10.06
C ASN A 779 -11.62 5.01 10.76
N GLY A 780 -11.69 6.19 11.37
CA GLY A 780 -12.94 6.74 11.88
C GLY A 780 -13.27 6.46 13.36
N VAL A 781 -12.54 5.58 14.03
CA VAL A 781 -12.85 5.23 15.44
C VAL A 781 -12.30 6.29 16.41
N GLN A 782 -11.00 6.54 16.36
CA GLN A 782 -10.32 7.45 17.30
C GLN A 782 -10.53 8.94 17.01
N ASP A 783 -10.91 9.29 15.78
CA ASP A 783 -11.09 10.67 15.32
C ASP A 783 -12.57 11.12 15.31
N GLY A 784 -13.49 10.23 15.70
CA GLY A 784 -14.92 10.51 15.84
C GLY A 784 -15.76 10.39 14.57
N LEU A 785 -15.19 10.01 13.42
CA LEU A 785 -15.99 9.85 12.18
C LEU A 785 -17.12 8.81 12.34
N SER A 786 -16.84 7.73 13.08
CA SER A 786 -17.79 6.66 13.38
C SER A 786 -19.00 7.13 14.20
N GLU A 787 -18.88 8.22 14.97
CA GLU A 787 -20.00 8.79 15.72
C GLU A 787 -21.12 9.29 14.79
N PHE A 788 -20.77 9.75 13.59
CA PHE A 788 -21.76 10.15 12.59
C PHE A 788 -22.63 8.97 12.14
N MET A 789 -22.06 7.76 12.01
CA MET A 789 -22.85 6.57 11.64
C MET A 789 -23.96 6.30 12.67
N GLY A 790 -23.62 6.36 13.97
CA GLY A 790 -24.60 6.18 15.05
C GLY A 790 -25.69 7.26 15.06
N ARG A 791 -25.32 8.54 14.83
CA ARG A 791 -26.26 9.66 14.73
C ARG A 791 -27.20 9.50 13.53
N ILE A 792 -26.68 9.11 12.37
CA ILE A 792 -27.48 8.90 11.15
C ILE A 792 -28.39 7.67 11.30
N ALA A 793 -27.91 6.57 11.89
CA ALA A 793 -28.73 5.40 12.19
C ALA A 793 -29.92 5.76 13.11
N SER A 794 -29.66 6.53 14.17
CA SER A 794 -30.72 7.01 15.08
C SER A 794 -31.73 7.91 14.37
N LEU A 795 -31.26 8.80 13.49
CA LEU A 795 -32.13 9.64 12.67
C LEU A 795 -33.01 8.80 11.75
N ARG A 796 -32.47 7.75 11.10
CA ARG A 796 -33.27 6.83 10.27
C ARG A 796 -34.37 6.17 11.10
N SER A 797 -34.06 5.66 12.29
CA SER A 797 -35.06 5.04 13.17
C SER A 797 -36.21 6.00 13.52
N GLN A 798 -35.94 7.30 13.64
CA GLN A 798 -36.96 8.33 13.83
C GLN A 798 -37.77 8.58 12.55
N ALA A 799 -37.09 8.67 11.39
CA ALA A 799 -37.73 8.92 10.10
C ALA A 799 -38.70 7.80 9.68
N VAL A 800 -38.35 6.54 9.91
CA VAL A 800 -39.20 5.37 9.58
C VAL A 800 -40.51 5.35 10.37
N ALA A 801 -40.58 6.00 11.53
CA ALA A 801 -41.82 6.13 12.30
C ALA A 801 -42.85 7.07 11.64
N THR A 802 -42.45 7.80 10.61
CA THR A 802 -43.26 8.79 9.88
C THR A 802 -43.37 8.42 8.40
N VAL A 803 -44.51 8.72 7.76
CA VAL A 803 -44.71 8.42 6.32
C VAL A 803 -43.81 9.29 5.43
N GLN A 804 -43.48 10.49 5.90
CA GLN A 804 -42.58 11.45 5.26
C GLN A 804 -41.73 12.12 6.36
N PRO A 805 -40.46 12.48 6.09
CA PRO A 805 -39.59 13.12 7.06
C PRO A 805 -40.24 14.39 7.64
N ASP A 806 -40.44 14.42 8.96
CA ASP A 806 -40.99 15.59 9.64
C ASP A 806 -39.94 16.71 9.79
N GLY A 807 -40.37 17.90 10.23
CA GLY A 807 -39.46 19.03 10.42
C GLY A 807 -38.33 18.75 11.41
N ASN A 808 -38.51 17.84 12.38
CA ASN A 808 -37.47 17.47 13.35
C ASN A 808 -36.40 16.60 12.71
N VAL A 809 -36.80 15.66 11.85
CA VAL A 809 -35.87 14.82 11.05
C VAL A 809 -35.01 15.73 10.16
N ILE A 810 -35.62 16.68 9.45
CA ILE A 810 -34.88 17.62 8.59
C ILE A 810 -33.93 18.50 9.41
N CYS A 811 -34.37 19.08 10.53
CA CYS A 811 -33.51 19.92 11.38
C CYS A 811 -32.32 19.12 11.95
N SER A 812 -32.58 17.87 12.37
CA SER A 812 -31.54 16.97 12.86
C SER A 812 -30.57 16.60 11.75
N ALA A 813 -31.07 16.37 10.53
CA ALA A 813 -30.22 16.08 9.38
C ALA A 813 -29.31 17.26 9.03
N VAL A 814 -29.84 18.49 9.02
CA VAL A 814 -29.04 19.71 8.80
C VAL A 814 -27.96 19.88 9.87
N SER A 815 -28.29 19.56 11.14
CA SER A 815 -27.32 19.58 12.23
C SER A 815 -26.18 18.57 12.03
N ILE A 816 -26.52 17.31 11.72
CA ILE A 816 -25.53 16.26 11.43
C ILE A 816 -24.66 16.66 10.23
N ARG A 817 -25.26 17.19 9.16
CA ARG A 817 -24.54 17.67 7.98
C ARG A 817 -23.52 18.76 8.33
N LYS A 818 -23.93 19.74 9.14
CA LYS A 818 -23.06 20.85 9.55
C LYS A 818 -21.84 20.31 10.30
N ASP A 819 -22.06 19.39 11.23
CA ASP A 819 -20.98 18.80 12.02
C ASP A 819 -20.05 17.95 11.14
N LEU A 820 -20.61 17.14 10.23
CA LEU A 820 -19.85 16.32 9.28
C LEU A 820 -18.97 17.17 8.35
N MET A 821 -19.47 18.31 7.88
CA MET A 821 -18.72 19.25 7.03
C MET A 821 -17.58 19.97 7.77
N ASN A 822 -17.72 20.16 9.09
CA ASN A 822 -16.70 20.80 9.92
C ASN A 822 -15.70 19.81 10.51
N TRP A 823 -15.97 18.51 10.39
CA TRP A 823 -15.09 17.49 10.90
C TRP A 823 -13.81 17.42 10.05
N THR A 824 -12.67 17.39 10.72
CA THR A 824 -11.34 17.22 10.12
C THR A 824 -10.66 16.06 10.80
N PRO A 825 -9.98 15.19 10.05
CA PRO A 825 -9.36 14.04 10.65
C PRO A 825 -8.13 14.46 11.46
N SER A 826 -7.79 13.70 12.50
CA SER A 826 -6.83 14.11 13.54
C SER A 826 -5.35 13.87 13.18
N ILE A 827 -5.05 13.17 12.07
CA ILE A 827 -3.70 12.67 11.74
C ILE A 827 -3.34 12.96 10.27
N ASN A 828 -2.04 13.03 9.94
CA ASN A 828 -1.57 13.09 8.55
C ASN A 828 -1.60 11.68 7.93
N PHE A 829 -2.49 11.48 6.96
CA PHE A 829 -2.68 10.19 6.28
C PHE A 829 -1.74 10.01 5.10
N SER A 830 -1.51 8.75 4.69
CA SER A 830 -1.09 8.45 3.32
C SER A 830 -2.12 9.02 2.33
N ARG A 831 -1.72 9.18 1.06
CA ARG A 831 -2.61 9.66 0.00
C ARG A 831 -3.87 8.80 -0.10
N GLU A 832 -3.71 7.49 -0.07
CA GLU A 832 -4.79 6.51 -0.19
C GLU A 832 -5.71 6.52 1.04
N CYS A 833 -5.17 6.61 2.26
CA CYS A 833 -5.99 6.76 3.46
C CYS A 833 -6.77 8.10 3.44
N GLY A 834 -6.15 9.20 2.98
CA GLY A 834 -6.83 10.48 2.83
C GLY A 834 -7.95 10.46 1.79
N LEU A 835 -7.81 9.66 0.73
CA LEU A 835 -8.89 9.39 -0.24
C LEU A 835 -10.02 8.58 0.40
N ALA A 836 -9.69 7.50 1.12
CA ALA A 836 -10.69 6.69 1.82
C ALA A 836 -11.50 7.51 2.83
N THR A 837 -10.85 8.36 3.62
CA THR A 837 -11.54 9.29 4.54
C THR A 837 -12.56 10.16 3.80
N GLN A 838 -12.21 10.70 2.63
CA GLN A 838 -13.14 11.48 1.81
C GLN A 838 -14.31 10.63 1.30
N PHE A 839 -14.07 9.37 0.93
CA PHE A 839 -15.13 8.46 0.49
C PHE A 839 -16.11 8.17 1.63
N TYR A 840 -15.62 7.98 2.85
CA TYR A 840 -16.48 7.81 4.04
C TYR A 840 -17.32 9.06 4.30
N GLN A 841 -16.72 10.24 4.30
CA GLN A 841 -17.46 11.49 4.49
C GLN A 841 -18.60 11.63 3.46
N ARG A 842 -18.30 11.35 2.19
CA ARG A 842 -19.31 11.42 1.11
C ARG A 842 -20.37 10.35 1.26
N ALA A 843 -20.01 9.11 1.59
CA ALA A 843 -20.97 8.04 1.85
C ALA A 843 -21.90 8.39 3.04
N LEU A 844 -21.36 8.92 4.14
CA LEU A 844 -22.16 9.39 5.28
C LEU A 844 -23.12 10.51 4.86
N PHE A 845 -22.67 11.44 4.02
CA PHE A 845 -23.53 12.48 3.47
C PHE A 845 -24.64 11.92 2.57
N VAL A 846 -24.33 10.97 1.69
CA VAL A 846 -25.32 10.29 0.84
C VAL A 846 -26.35 9.55 1.68
N TRP A 847 -25.93 8.83 2.71
CA TRP A 847 -26.85 8.14 3.63
C TRP A 847 -27.72 9.12 4.42
N LEU A 848 -27.16 10.21 4.90
CA LEU A 848 -27.92 11.26 5.57
C LEU A 848 -28.96 11.89 4.64
N PHE A 849 -28.59 12.15 3.39
CA PHE A 849 -29.47 12.72 2.39
C PHE A 849 -30.59 11.76 2.01
N SER A 850 -30.33 10.46 1.87
CA SER A 850 -31.36 9.47 1.53
C SER A 850 -32.45 9.36 2.61
N ILE A 851 -32.14 9.68 3.86
CA ILE A 851 -33.12 9.74 4.95
C ILE A 851 -33.93 11.04 4.91
N ALA A 852 -33.27 12.17 4.68
CA ALA A 852 -33.92 13.48 4.68
C ALA A 852 -34.76 13.73 3.42
N PHE A 853 -34.34 13.19 2.28
CA PHE A 853 -34.93 13.40 0.97
C PHE A 853 -35.01 12.07 0.18
N PRO A 854 -35.85 11.11 0.62
CA PRO A 854 -35.88 9.75 0.07
C PRO A 854 -36.26 9.68 -1.42
N ASP A 855 -36.97 10.69 -1.93
CA ASP A 855 -37.44 10.74 -3.32
C ASP A 855 -36.46 11.49 -4.26
N ASP A 856 -35.46 12.20 -3.72
CA ASP A 856 -34.57 13.09 -4.49
C ASP A 856 -33.27 12.42 -4.95
N LYS A 857 -33.32 11.12 -5.25
CA LYS A 857 -32.15 10.35 -5.72
C LYS A 857 -31.53 10.95 -6.99
N ALA A 858 -32.35 11.58 -7.83
CA ALA A 858 -31.94 12.24 -9.08
C ALA A 858 -31.39 13.67 -8.92
N ASP A 859 -31.20 14.15 -7.68
CA ASP A 859 -30.61 15.47 -7.44
C ASP A 859 -29.22 15.61 -8.10
N SER A 860 -29.01 16.73 -8.77
CA SER A 860 -27.79 16.98 -9.56
C SER A 860 -26.52 17.05 -8.70
N GLN A 861 -26.61 17.56 -7.47
CA GLN A 861 -25.47 17.60 -6.55
C GLN A 861 -25.18 16.20 -6.01
N MET A 862 -26.22 15.42 -5.74
CA MET A 862 -26.08 14.01 -5.34
C MET A 862 -25.36 13.19 -6.40
N GLN A 863 -25.79 13.27 -7.67
CA GLN A 863 -25.14 12.52 -8.75
C GLN A 863 -23.71 13.02 -9.01
N ALA A 864 -23.42 14.30 -8.83
CA ALA A 864 -22.04 14.81 -8.88
C ALA A 864 -21.14 14.23 -7.77
N ILE A 865 -21.68 14.03 -6.56
CA ILE A 865 -20.96 13.37 -5.46
C ILE A 865 -20.67 11.91 -5.79
N VAL A 866 -21.64 11.20 -6.38
CA VAL A 866 -21.46 9.81 -6.85
C VAL A 866 -20.29 9.73 -7.84
N GLN A 867 -20.34 10.52 -8.92
CA GLN A 867 -19.31 10.57 -9.95
C GLN A 867 -17.92 10.90 -9.39
N GLN A 868 -17.81 11.94 -8.56
CA GLN A 868 -16.54 12.35 -7.96
C GLN A 868 -15.97 11.28 -7.01
N THR A 869 -16.84 10.50 -6.37
CA THR A 869 -16.41 9.45 -5.44
C THR A 869 -15.93 8.21 -6.18
N ILE A 870 -16.67 7.79 -7.21
CA ILE A 870 -16.25 6.70 -8.12
C ILE A 870 -14.92 7.04 -8.79
N ALA A 871 -14.79 8.24 -9.36
CA ALA A 871 -13.53 8.70 -9.96
C ALA A 871 -12.37 8.74 -8.95
N GLY A 872 -12.66 8.93 -7.66
CA GLY A 872 -11.70 8.79 -6.58
C GLY A 872 -11.32 7.35 -6.30
N MET A 873 -12.30 6.45 -6.18
CA MET A 873 -12.09 5.02 -5.91
C MET A 873 -11.27 4.33 -7.02
N MET A 874 -11.46 4.75 -8.28
CA MET A 874 -10.66 4.30 -9.43
C MET A 874 -9.16 4.61 -9.28
N LYS A 875 -8.77 5.56 -8.42
CA LYS A 875 -7.37 5.92 -8.15
C LYS A 875 -6.71 5.07 -7.06
N ILE A 876 -7.48 4.29 -6.29
CA ILE A 876 -6.92 3.36 -5.30
C ILE A 876 -6.29 2.19 -6.05
N ARG A 877 -5.14 1.69 -5.62
CA ARG A 877 -4.45 0.58 -6.29
C ARG A 877 -4.95 -0.78 -5.79
N SER A 878 -4.96 -1.78 -6.66
CA SER A 878 -5.20 -3.17 -6.25
C SER A 878 -4.03 -3.64 -5.40
N GLY A 879 -4.28 -4.07 -4.16
CA GLY A 879 -3.24 -4.47 -3.19
C GLY A 879 -2.89 -3.43 -2.13
N ASP A 880 -3.47 -2.23 -2.18
CA ASP A 880 -3.38 -1.26 -1.07
C ASP A 880 -4.21 -1.75 0.13
N GLY A 881 -3.67 -1.65 1.35
CA GLY A 881 -4.39 -2.04 2.57
C GLY A 881 -5.67 -1.24 2.81
N VAL A 882 -5.80 -0.06 2.20
CA VAL A 882 -7.04 0.75 2.19
C VAL A 882 -8.22 0.01 1.55
N MET A 883 -7.97 -0.98 0.69
CA MET A 883 -9.02 -1.81 0.09
C MET A 883 -9.91 -2.49 1.13
N ALA A 884 -9.39 -2.79 2.32
CA ALA A 884 -10.14 -3.36 3.45
C ALA A 884 -11.28 -2.47 3.96
N TYR A 885 -11.32 -1.19 3.56
CA TYR A 885 -12.27 -0.18 4.06
C TYR A 885 -13.19 0.35 2.96
N LEU A 886 -13.11 -0.16 1.73
CA LEU A 886 -13.85 0.43 0.60
C LEU A 886 -15.27 -0.11 0.42
N LEU A 887 -15.63 -1.22 1.06
CA LEU A 887 -16.94 -1.84 0.84
C LEU A 887 -18.11 -0.94 1.30
N PHE A 888 -18.03 -0.36 2.51
CA PHE A 888 -19.04 0.56 3.03
C PHE A 888 -19.28 1.76 2.10
N PRO A 889 -18.25 2.57 1.74
CA PRO A 889 -18.50 3.71 0.87
C PRO A 889 -18.90 3.29 -0.53
N LEU A 890 -18.37 2.18 -1.08
CA LEU A 890 -18.78 1.68 -2.39
C LEU A 890 -20.26 1.27 -2.38
N PHE A 891 -20.71 0.59 -1.33
CA PHE A 891 -22.10 0.19 -1.16
C PHE A 891 -23.03 1.40 -1.16
N VAL A 892 -22.79 2.38 -0.27
CA VAL A 892 -23.68 3.55 -0.13
C VAL A 892 -23.68 4.43 -1.38
N ILE A 893 -22.52 4.63 -2.02
CA ILE A 893 -22.44 5.36 -3.29
C ILE A 893 -23.12 4.57 -4.41
N GLY A 894 -22.96 3.24 -4.39
CA GLY A 894 -23.61 2.32 -5.30
C GLY A 894 -25.12 2.44 -5.27
N THR A 895 -25.72 2.44 -4.08
CA THR A 895 -27.18 2.57 -3.94
C THR A 895 -27.73 3.89 -4.48
N ALA A 896 -26.92 4.95 -4.51
CA ALA A 896 -27.31 6.27 -5.01
C ALA A 896 -27.15 6.46 -6.54
N ALA A 897 -26.41 5.58 -7.22
CA ALA A 897 -26.12 5.73 -8.65
C ALA A 897 -27.32 5.45 -9.56
N ILE A 898 -27.54 6.33 -10.53
CA ILE A 898 -28.63 6.21 -11.52
C ILE A 898 -28.07 6.00 -12.94
N GLN A 899 -26.99 6.70 -13.29
CA GLN A 899 -26.46 6.67 -14.66
C GLN A 899 -25.79 5.33 -14.97
N ALA A 900 -25.99 4.82 -16.19
CA ALA A 900 -25.44 3.53 -16.62
C ALA A 900 -23.90 3.48 -16.54
N GLU A 901 -23.23 4.59 -16.87
CA GLU A 901 -21.77 4.71 -16.80
C GLU A 901 -21.26 4.59 -15.35
N ASP A 902 -21.92 5.28 -14.41
CA ASP A 902 -21.60 5.21 -12.98
C ASP A 902 -21.86 3.81 -12.42
N ARG A 903 -22.98 3.19 -12.78
CA ARG A 903 -23.31 1.80 -12.40
C ARG A 903 -22.25 0.82 -12.89
N ALA A 904 -21.81 0.93 -14.15
CA ALA A 904 -20.75 0.09 -14.69
C ALA A 904 -19.42 0.26 -13.93
N ALA A 905 -19.07 1.50 -13.58
CA ALA A 905 -17.86 1.78 -12.79
C ALA A 905 -17.97 1.23 -11.35
N ILE A 906 -19.15 1.29 -10.73
CA ILE A 906 -19.42 0.68 -9.42
C ILE A 906 -19.27 -0.84 -9.46
N LEU A 907 -19.82 -1.50 -10.47
CA LEU A 907 -19.67 -2.95 -10.67
C LEU A 907 -18.19 -3.34 -10.85
N SER A 908 -17.43 -2.54 -11.59
CA SER A 908 -15.98 -2.73 -11.72
C SER A 908 -15.26 -2.61 -10.37
N GLN A 909 -15.67 -1.71 -9.47
CA GLN A 909 -15.09 -1.62 -8.13
C GLN A 909 -15.49 -2.80 -7.23
N PHE A 910 -16.72 -3.30 -7.30
CA PHE A 910 -17.11 -4.53 -6.59
C PHE A 910 -16.30 -5.74 -7.07
N GLN A 911 -16.12 -5.87 -8.38
CA GLN A 911 -15.27 -6.90 -8.97
C GLN A 911 -13.84 -6.79 -8.45
N LYS A 912 -13.28 -5.58 -8.42
CA LYS A 912 -11.92 -5.34 -7.92
C LYS A 912 -11.76 -5.71 -6.44
N LEU A 913 -12.75 -5.41 -5.59
CA LEU A 913 -12.72 -5.83 -4.17
C LEU A 913 -12.83 -7.35 -4.04
N ARG A 914 -13.72 -7.98 -4.82
CA ARG A 914 -13.88 -9.44 -4.86
C ARG A 914 -12.58 -10.14 -5.27
N GLU A 915 -11.93 -9.64 -6.32
CA GLU A 915 -10.65 -10.18 -6.81
C GLU A 915 -9.52 -10.00 -5.78
N TRP A 916 -9.59 -8.96 -4.96
CA TRP A 916 -8.60 -8.67 -3.93
C TRP A 916 -8.76 -9.53 -2.68
N SER A 917 -9.98 -9.71 -2.14
CA SER A 917 -10.18 -10.37 -0.84
C SER A 917 -11.01 -11.66 -0.85
N SER A 918 -11.76 -11.95 -1.92
CA SER A 918 -12.66 -13.12 -1.99
C SER A 918 -13.67 -13.25 -0.84
N LEU A 919 -13.98 -12.15 -0.13
CA LEU A 919 -14.96 -12.13 0.96
C LEU A 919 -16.39 -12.16 0.42
N GLY A 920 -17.24 -13.03 0.96
CA GLY A 920 -18.59 -13.27 0.45
C GLY A 920 -19.56 -12.10 0.66
N ASN A 921 -19.33 -11.25 1.65
CA ASN A 921 -20.15 -10.06 1.88
C ASN A 921 -20.12 -9.05 0.71
N ILE A 922 -19.07 -9.07 -0.12
CA ILE A 922 -18.95 -8.23 -1.32
C ILE A 922 -20.01 -8.62 -2.36
N ASP A 923 -20.22 -9.93 -2.55
CA ASP A 923 -21.22 -10.46 -3.50
C ASP A 923 -22.63 -10.05 -3.08
N LEU A 924 -22.96 -10.23 -1.80
CA LEU A 924 -24.25 -9.82 -1.26
C LEU A 924 -24.48 -8.32 -1.36
N SER A 925 -23.43 -7.52 -1.14
CA SER A 925 -23.49 -6.06 -1.25
C SER A 925 -23.75 -5.62 -2.69
N GLN A 926 -23.06 -6.22 -3.67
CA GLN A 926 -23.29 -5.95 -5.09
C GLN A 926 -24.72 -6.34 -5.50
N GLN A 927 -25.17 -7.54 -5.12
CA GLN A 927 -26.51 -8.02 -5.43
C GLN A 927 -27.59 -7.08 -4.91
N LEU A 928 -27.46 -6.59 -3.67
CA LEU A 928 -28.42 -5.64 -3.10
C LEU A 928 -28.43 -4.32 -3.87
N VAL A 929 -27.26 -3.80 -4.26
CA VAL A 929 -27.17 -2.57 -5.06
C VAL A 929 -27.85 -2.74 -6.43
N GLU A 930 -27.65 -3.88 -7.09
CA GLU A 930 -28.31 -4.19 -8.37
C GLU A 930 -29.83 -4.34 -8.23
N GLU A 931 -30.31 -4.99 -7.15
CA GLU A 931 -31.75 -5.08 -6.82
C GLU A 931 -32.36 -3.68 -6.65
N MET A 932 -31.66 -2.78 -5.97
CA MET A 932 -32.11 -1.41 -5.77
C MET A 932 -32.08 -0.56 -7.05
N TRP A 933 -31.14 -0.82 -7.97
CA TRP A 933 -31.17 -0.22 -9.30
C TRP A 933 -32.39 -0.68 -10.08
N ALA A 934 -32.72 -1.96 -10.03
CA ALA A 934 -33.92 -2.50 -10.68
C ALA A 934 -35.20 -1.89 -10.09
N ASP A 935 -35.30 -1.75 -8.78
CA ASP A 935 -36.43 -1.08 -8.14
C ASP A 935 -36.56 0.38 -8.59
N HIS A 936 -35.44 1.11 -8.66
CA HIS A 936 -35.41 2.49 -9.15
C HIS A 936 -35.91 2.60 -10.59
N ASP A 937 -35.41 1.73 -11.47
CA ASP A 937 -35.75 1.74 -12.90
C ASP A 937 -37.23 1.38 -13.14
N ASN A 938 -37.83 0.61 -12.22
CA ASN A 938 -39.26 0.30 -12.20
C ASN A 938 -40.13 1.37 -11.51
N GLY A 939 -39.54 2.48 -11.03
CA GLY A 939 -40.25 3.55 -10.32
C GLY A 939 -40.69 3.18 -8.90
N LEU A 940 -40.08 2.16 -8.30
CA LEU A 940 -40.33 1.75 -6.91
C LEU A 940 -39.41 2.51 -5.93
N PRO A 941 -39.85 2.70 -4.68
CA PRO A 941 -38.99 3.24 -3.63
C PRO A 941 -37.75 2.37 -3.42
N SER A 942 -36.57 2.92 -3.70
CA SER A 942 -35.34 2.15 -3.92
C SER A 942 -34.12 2.71 -3.18
N TRP A 943 -34.30 3.65 -2.25
CA TRP A 943 -33.18 4.26 -1.51
C TRP A 943 -33.15 3.91 -0.02
N ASP A 944 -34.12 3.13 0.48
CA ASP A 944 -34.12 2.56 1.83
C ASP A 944 -33.71 1.09 1.81
N TRP A 945 -32.39 0.85 1.71
CA TRP A 945 -31.81 -0.49 1.66
C TRP A 945 -32.09 -1.34 2.90
N VAL A 946 -32.26 -0.73 4.07
CA VAL A 946 -32.58 -1.46 5.30
C VAL A 946 -33.99 -2.04 5.22
N LYS A 947 -34.96 -1.25 4.74
CA LYS A 947 -36.32 -1.75 4.50
C LYS A 947 -36.33 -2.85 3.44
N HIS A 948 -35.49 -2.74 2.42
CA HIS A 948 -35.30 -3.79 1.42
C HIS A 948 -34.81 -5.11 2.05
N LEU A 949 -33.76 -5.03 2.88
CA LEU A 949 -33.22 -6.17 3.62
C LEU A 949 -34.27 -6.82 4.54
N GLU A 950 -35.00 -6.00 5.32
CA GLU A 950 -36.08 -6.45 6.22
C GLU A 950 -37.20 -7.17 5.44
N THR A 951 -37.61 -6.61 4.30
CA THR A 951 -38.69 -7.17 3.47
C THR A 951 -38.32 -8.52 2.88
N HIS A 952 -37.04 -8.72 2.54
CA HIS A 952 -36.54 -9.96 1.93
C HIS A 952 -35.95 -10.95 2.95
N GLY A 953 -35.97 -10.61 4.25
CA GLY A 953 -35.39 -11.46 5.30
C GLY A 953 -33.89 -11.70 5.12
N LYS A 954 -33.18 -10.75 4.51
CA LYS A 954 -31.72 -10.82 4.28
C LYS A 954 -31.00 -9.98 5.34
N SER A 955 -29.79 -10.40 5.69
CA SER A 955 -28.91 -9.66 6.58
C SER A 955 -27.56 -9.42 5.89
N LEU A 956 -27.02 -8.22 6.04
CA LEU A 956 -25.80 -7.81 5.35
C LEU A 956 -24.90 -7.00 6.27
N LEU A 957 -23.59 -7.23 6.18
CA LEU A 957 -22.57 -6.40 6.81
C LEU A 957 -21.62 -5.83 5.74
N VAL A 958 -21.69 -4.51 5.55
CA VAL A 958 -20.99 -3.78 4.47
C VAL A 958 -19.62 -3.27 4.89
N THR A 959 -18.92 -4.07 5.70
CA THR A 959 -17.67 -3.67 6.34
C THR A 959 -16.43 -4.09 5.58
#